data_AF-A0A847N0W4-F1
#
_entry.id   AF-A0A847N0W4-F1
#
_cell.length_a   1.000
_cell.length_b   1.000
_cell.length_c   1.000
_cell.angle_alpha   90.00
_cell.angle_beta   90.00
_cell.angle_gamma   90.00
#
_symmetry.space_group_name_H-M   'P 1'
#
loop_
_entity.id
_entity.type
_entity.pdbx_description
1 polymer ?
#
loop_
_entity_poly.entity_id
_entity_poly.type
_entity_poly.pdbx_seq_one_letter_code
_entity_poly.pdbx_strand_id
1 'polypeptide(L)'
;MKEIQDFDSIMIKLASPEQIKDWSYGEVKKPETINYRTLRPERDGLFCEKIFGTTKEWECYCGKFKSIRYKGVICDRCGVEVTNTKVRRERMGHITLAAPVSHIWYYRSVPSRMSMLLDITRNSLQSILYYEKYVVINAGDTNLKPKQLLSEEEYWQAREQYGDSFEAGMGAEAVRKLLVNLDLEELSRELRELMRVKADKADKRLLKRIEVCENFRDSGNRPEWMILTVIPVIPPDLRPMVQLDGGRFATSDLNDLYRRVINRNNRLDRLVKLNAPDIIIRNEKRMLQEAVDALFDNSKRKRVVKGASNRPLKSLSDMLKGKQGRFRQNLLGKRVDYSGRSVIVVGPELRMHQCGLPSKMALELYKPFIMKKLVQDGVVYNIKKAKSLVEEETDAVWSILDEVVREHPVLLNRAPTLHRLGIQAFDPVLVDGKAIKLHPLVCHAYNADFDGDQMAVHVPLTHAAQLECWTLMLSVTNLLDPANGKPIVYPSQDMVLGINYLTRDMPGAPGEGKYFDNIGELEMAIDSGLLSYNATIRYRLEDGTKLETTPGRILFNSVLPKSVPFQNATLGDKELKALIGDTLKANDNSIAVEMLDSIKDIGYKYATLFGATIGLSDMIVPAAKQELVSKANALQQRILDQYRQGHITQEERYNRVIEVWTQTNDQLTDALMAELKVSQNGFNPLFLMADSGARGSKTQIRQLGGMRGLMAKPSGDVIEFPIKSNFKEGLSIIEFFISTNGARKGLSDTALKTAEAGYLTRRLVDISQDVVVNEDDCHTINGIHRGAIKDGDEIVETLSERIVGRCPVEDVLHPFSREVLAVANEEIDDATAKKIEDAGIERVLLRTVLTCEAKHGVCRKCYGRNLATNRPVVIGEAVGIIAAQSIGQPGTQLTMRTFHVGGTASTSSEENKLTYHYPVIIGTITGSRVVRASDSVNVFTRKGHIEYFRVNAVIEEKSFSKLLVEDGMVVAKGTPIYEKGGKQVLSEENGSVKILGSKIFLVGHATSQVVKTGSELLVESGQFVEAKTPIVSFDPFSEPVLAEESGYAKFVDIKLGTTLIEEVNEETGNIEKKITEH
;
A
#
# COMPACT_ATOMS: atom_id res chain seq x y z
N MET A 1 13.65 -42.14 -10.42
CA MET A 1 12.83 -40.93 -10.24
C MET A 1 12.80 -40.26 -11.58
N LYS A 2 11.64 -39.96 -12.17
CA LYS A 2 11.62 -39.02 -13.29
C LYS A 2 11.91 -37.66 -12.68
N GLU A 3 12.99 -37.01 -13.09
CA GLU A 3 13.26 -35.63 -12.71
C GLU A 3 12.07 -34.79 -13.19
N ILE A 4 11.40 -34.10 -12.27
CA ILE A 4 10.18 -33.32 -12.50
C ILE A 4 10.50 -31.99 -13.21
N GLN A 5 11.67 -31.87 -13.86
CA GLN A 5 12.20 -30.59 -14.33
C GLN A 5 11.64 -30.14 -15.70
N ASP A 6 10.96 -31.02 -16.45
CA ASP A 6 10.43 -30.68 -17.78
C ASP A 6 8.89 -30.77 -17.83
N PHE A 7 8.18 -29.70 -17.44
CA PHE A 7 6.77 -29.51 -17.80
C PHE A 7 6.44 -28.03 -17.99
N ASP A 8 5.70 -27.70 -19.05
CA ASP A 8 5.36 -26.30 -19.39
C ASP A 8 4.06 -25.81 -18.76
N SER A 9 3.15 -26.72 -18.41
CA SER A 9 1.84 -26.36 -17.86
C SER A 9 1.28 -27.41 -16.90
N ILE A 10 0.38 -26.97 -16.02
CA ILE A 10 -0.36 -27.83 -15.09
C ILE A 10 -1.84 -27.81 -15.48
N MET A 11 -2.42 -29.00 -15.63
CA MET A 11 -3.86 -29.16 -15.90
C MET A 11 -4.58 -29.70 -14.67
N ILE A 12 -5.79 -29.21 -14.42
CA ILE A 12 -6.69 -29.71 -13.37
C ILE A 12 -7.98 -30.26 -13.98
N LYS A 13 -8.38 -31.47 -13.57
CA LYS A 13 -9.61 -32.14 -13.99
C LYS A 13 -10.29 -32.83 -12.80
N LEU A 14 -11.57 -33.15 -12.95
CA LEU A 14 -12.27 -34.00 -11.99
C LEU A 14 -11.71 -35.43 -12.09
N ALA A 15 -11.46 -36.05 -10.95
CA ALA A 15 -10.96 -37.43 -10.92
C ALA A 15 -12.13 -38.41 -11.08
N SER A 16 -12.08 -39.26 -12.10
CA SER A 16 -13.05 -40.34 -12.25
C SER A 16 -12.82 -41.43 -11.19
N PRO A 17 -13.85 -42.23 -10.84
CA PRO A 17 -13.67 -43.36 -9.92
C PRO A 17 -12.61 -44.38 -10.37
N GLU A 18 -12.44 -44.54 -11.69
CA GLU A 18 -11.43 -45.41 -12.30
C GLU A 18 -10.03 -44.82 -12.11
N GLN A 19 -9.85 -43.53 -12.42
CA GLN A 19 -8.58 -42.83 -12.21
C GLN A 19 -8.14 -42.86 -10.73
N ILE A 20 -9.07 -42.72 -9.79
CA ILE A 20 -8.78 -42.82 -8.35
C ILE A 20 -8.25 -44.22 -7.99
N LYS A 21 -8.79 -45.28 -8.62
CA LYS A 21 -8.30 -46.65 -8.43
C LYS A 21 -6.92 -46.84 -9.07
N ASP A 22 -6.68 -46.27 -10.24
CA ASP A 22 -5.39 -46.34 -10.93
C ASP A 22 -4.25 -45.68 -10.13
N TRP A 23 -4.54 -44.56 -9.44
CA TRP A 23 -3.57 -43.92 -8.54
C TRP A 23 -3.33 -44.70 -7.25
N SER A 24 -4.22 -45.62 -6.91
CA SER A 24 -4.21 -46.29 -5.63
C SER A 24 -3.41 -47.60 -5.65
N TYR A 25 -2.61 -47.79 -4.61
CA TYR A 25 -1.83 -49.02 -4.40
C TYR A 25 -2.60 -50.07 -3.57
N GLY A 26 -3.82 -49.76 -3.13
CA GLY A 26 -4.66 -50.70 -2.40
C GLY A 26 -5.82 -50.05 -1.63
N GLU A 27 -6.80 -50.88 -1.29
CA GLU A 27 -7.99 -50.48 -0.55
C GLU A 27 -7.75 -50.48 0.96
N VAL A 28 -8.11 -49.39 1.63
CA VAL A 28 -8.07 -49.28 3.10
C VAL A 28 -9.41 -49.73 3.68
N LYS A 29 -9.42 -50.90 4.32
CA LYS A 29 -10.63 -51.52 4.88
C LYS A 29 -10.82 -51.22 6.36
N LYS A 30 -9.71 -51.07 7.08
CA LYS A 30 -9.68 -51.01 8.54
C LYS A 30 -9.43 -49.58 9.04
N PRO A 31 -10.17 -49.11 10.06
CA PRO A 31 -9.97 -47.78 10.66
C PRO A 31 -8.71 -47.69 11.53
N GLU A 32 -8.14 -48.82 11.95
CA GLU A 32 -7.00 -48.87 12.85
C GLU A 32 -5.73 -48.30 12.19
N THR A 33 -4.89 -47.64 13.00
CA THR A 33 -3.63 -47.04 12.54
C THR A 33 -2.44 -47.95 12.82
N ILE A 34 -2.08 -48.07 14.10
CA ILE A 34 -1.00 -48.91 14.61
C ILE A 34 -1.54 -49.83 15.70
N ASN A 35 -0.87 -50.96 15.88
CA ASN A 35 -1.14 -51.85 16.99
C ASN A 35 -0.51 -51.29 18.28
N TYR A 36 -1.31 -51.09 19.33
CA TYR A 36 -0.85 -50.48 20.57
C TYR A 36 0.23 -51.29 21.32
N ARG A 37 0.33 -52.61 21.09
CA ARG A 37 1.35 -53.45 21.73
C ARG A 37 2.67 -53.46 20.98
N THR A 38 2.63 -53.62 19.66
CA THR A 38 3.84 -53.76 18.83
C THR A 38 4.33 -52.43 18.27
N LEU A 39 3.52 -51.37 18.36
CA LEU A 39 3.73 -50.06 17.75
C LEU A 39 3.95 -50.12 16.22
N ARG A 40 3.56 -51.24 15.60
CA ARG A 40 3.68 -51.44 14.15
C ARG A 40 2.37 -51.11 13.43
N PRO A 41 2.43 -50.69 12.15
CA PRO A 41 1.23 -50.43 11.36
C PRO A 41 0.33 -51.67 11.22
N GLU A 42 -0.97 -51.45 11.33
CA GLU A 42 -1.96 -52.53 11.19
C GLU A 42 -2.17 -52.89 9.71
N ARG A 43 -2.38 -54.18 9.43
CA ARG A 43 -2.65 -54.67 8.06
C ARG A 43 -4.02 -54.17 7.59
N ASP A 44 -4.07 -53.67 6.36
CA ASP A 44 -5.23 -53.04 5.69
C ASP A 44 -5.79 -51.80 6.42
N GLY A 45 -5.05 -51.29 7.41
CA GLY A 45 -5.35 -50.08 8.16
C GLY A 45 -4.84 -48.79 7.51
N LEU A 46 -5.06 -47.66 8.18
CA LEU A 46 -4.69 -46.33 7.69
C LEU A 46 -3.18 -46.11 7.51
N PHE A 47 -2.32 -46.95 8.10
CA PHE A 47 -0.86 -46.86 7.98
C PHE A 47 -0.23 -48.09 7.31
N CYS A 48 -1.06 -48.98 6.74
CA CYS A 48 -0.68 -50.28 6.18
C CYS A 48 0.57 -50.21 5.28
N GLU A 49 1.59 -51.01 5.60
CA GLU A 49 2.83 -51.05 4.81
C GLU A 49 2.66 -51.68 3.43
N LYS A 50 1.68 -52.57 3.26
CA LYS A 50 1.38 -53.17 1.96
C LYS A 50 0.89 -52.13 0.95
N ILE A 51 0.08 -51.17 1.41
CA ILE A 51 -0.53 -50.14 0.56
C ILE A 51 0.47 -48.98 0.36
N PHE A 52 1.00 -48.45 1.46
CA PHE A 52 1.77 -47.20 1.44
C PHE A 52 3.29 -47.40 1.28
N GLY A 53 3.82 -48.60 1.51
CA GLY A 53 5.26 -48.90 1.50
C GLY A 53 5.85 -49.08 2.90
N THR A 54 7.14 -49.46 2.98
CA THR A 54 7.82 -49.87 4.22
C THR A 54 8.10 -48.69 5.17
N THR A 55 7.96 -48.90 6.48
CA THR A 55 8.29 -47.87 7.50
C THR A 55 9.79 -47.73 7.76
N LYS A 56 10.54 -48.80 7.54
CA LYS A 56 12.01 -48.82 7.62
C LYS A 56 12.61 -48.91 6.24
N GLU A 57 13.78 -48.30 6.05
CA GLU A 57 14.47 -48.34 4.77
C GLU A 57 14.92 -49.77 4.44
N TRP A 58 14.52 -50.25 3.27
CA TRP A 58 14.94 -51.55 2.73
C TRP A 58 14.64 -52.76 3.64
N GLU A 59 13.59 -52.70 4.46
CA GLU A 59 13.15 -53.79 5.34
C GLU A 59 11.63 -54.02 5.20
N CYS A 60 11.22 -55.26 4.94
CA CYS A 60 9.80 -55.62 4.90
C CYS A 60 9.20 -55.81 6.30
N TYR A 61 7.87 -55.70 6.43
CA TYR A 61 7.15 -55.82 7.72
C TYR A 61 7.57 -57.02 8.59
N CYS A 62 7.72 -58.21 8.00
CA CYS A 62 8.07 -59.43 8.74
C CYS A 62 9.57 -59.58 9.02
N GLY A 63 10.42 -58.73 8.43
CA GLY A 63 11.87 -58.79 8.58
C GLY A 63 12.56 -59.92 7.80
N LYS A 64 11.86 -60.64 6.90
CA LYS A 64 12.45 -61.69 6.05
C LYS A 64 13.47 -61.10 5.06
N PHE A 65 13.12 -59.98 4.43
CA PHE A 65 13.99 -59.28 3.49
C PHE A 65 14.48 -57.99 4.15
N LYS A 66 15.81 -57.91 4.34
CA LYS A 66 16.52 -56.77 4.92
C LYS A 66 17.75 -56.50 4.07
N SER A 67 17.95 -55.24 3.67
CA SER A 67 19.04 -54.71 2.83
C SER A 67 18.57 -54.22 1.47
N ILE A 68 19.28 -53.22 0.95
CA ILE A 68 19.10 -52.62 -0.38
C ILE A 68 19.16 -53.64 -1.52
N ARG A 69 19.82 -54.79 -1.31
CA ARG A 69 19.91 -55.88 -2.29
C ARG A 69 18.54 -56.42 -2.74
N TYR A 70 17.52 -56.33 -1.88
CA TYR A 70 16.17 -56.81 -2.15
C TYR A 70 15.23 -55.70 -2.65
N LYS A 71 15.77 -54.60 -3.17
CA LYS A 71 15.01 -53.48 -3.72
C LYS A 71 13.97 -53.96 -4.75
N GLY A 72 12.70 -53.60 -4.54
CA GLY A 72 11.59 -53.94 -5.43
C GLY A 72 11.04 -55.35 -5.26
N VAL A 73 11.60 -56.17 -4.37
CA VAL A 73 11.07 -57.51 -4.08
C VAL A 73 9.84 -57.39 -3.18
N ILE A 74 8.73 -58.00 -3.60
CA ILE A 74 7.51 -58.13 -2.78
C ILE A 74 7.65 -59.38 -1.92
N CYS A 75 7.54 -59.20 -0.60
CA CYS A 75 7.66 -60.32 0.33
C CYS A 75 6.47 -61.27 0.22
N ASP A 76 6.74 -62.56 -0.01
CA ASP A 76 5.77 -63.65 -0.02
C ASP A 76 4.99 -63.79 1.31
N ARG A 77 5.65 -63.57 2.46
CA ARG A 77 5.04 -63.73 3.78
C ARG A 77 4.09 -62.60 4.18
N CYS A 78 4.48 -61.35 3.94
CA CYS A 78 3.71 -60.17 4.38
C CYS A 78 3.09 -59.34 3.24
N GLY A 79 3.44 -59.61 1.99
CA GLY A 79 2.97 -58.87 0.81
C GLY A 79 3.51 -57.45 0.70
N VAL A 80 4.53 -57.07 1.50
CA VAL A 80 5.10 -55.72 1.51
C VAL A 80 6.31 -55.67 0.58
N GLU A 81 6.35 -54.63 -0.26
CA GLU A 81 7.42 -54.34 -1.19
C GLU A 81 8.60 -53.64 -0.51
N VAL A 82 9.82 -54.17 -0.66
CA VAL A 82 11.03 -53.60 -0.06
C VAL A 82 11.47 -52.35 -0.84
N THR A 83 11.22 -51.18 -0.27
CA THR A 83 11.45 -49.87 -0.90
C THR A 83 12.06 -48.87 0.09
N ASN A 84 12.35 -47.65 -0.39
CA ASN A 84 12.73 -46.54 0.48
C ASN A 84 11.47 -45.98 1.17
N THR A 85 11.58 -45.55 2.43
CA THR A 85 10.46 -45.00 3.21
C THR A 85 9.79 -43.80 2.55
N LYS A 86 10.51 -43.02 1.73
CA LYS A 86 9.99 -41.86 0.99
C LYS A 86 8.75 -42.16 0.14
N VAL A 87 8.59 -43.40 -0.35
CA VAL A 87 7.39 -43.78 -1.13
C VAL A 87 6.10 -43.65 -0.34
N ARG A 88 6.16 -43.68 1.01
CA ARG A 88 5.02 -43.48 1.91
C ARG A 88 4.47 -42.05 1.91
N ARG A 89 5.17 -41.12 1.27
CA ARG A 89 4.70 -39.75 1.01
C ARG A 89 3.98 -39.61 -0.33
N GLU A 90 4.16 -40.56 -1.25
CA GLU A 90 3.66 -40.49 -2.63
C GLU A 90 2.51 -41.49 -2.88
N ARG A 91 2.60 -42.72 -2.37
CA ARG A 91 1.62 -43.79 -2.62
C ARG A 91 0.27 -43.47 -1.98
N MET A 92 -0.80 -43.50 -2.75
CA MET A 92 -2.17 -43.26 -2.28
C MET A 92 -2.91 -44.58 -2.01
N GLY A 93 -3.84 -44.54 -1.07
CA GLY A 93 -4.85 -45.59 -0.86
C GLY A 93 -6.21 -45.16 -1.39
N HIS A 94 -7.20 -46.04 -1.38
CA HIS A 94 -8.58 -45.66 -1.65
C HIS A 94 -9.57 -46.37 -0.69
N ILE A 95 -10.77 -45.83 -0.60
CA ILE A 95 -11.91 -46.42 0.11
C ILE A 95 -13.05 -46.55 -0.90
N THR A 96 -13.54 -47.78 -1.10
CA THR A 96 -14.77 -48.03 -1.88
C THR A 96 -15.98 -47.71 -1.01
N LEU A 97 -16.85 -46.80 -1.46
CA LEU A 97 -18.05 -46.45 -0.71
C LEU A 97 -19.17 -47.46 -0.96
N ALA A 98 -19.88 -47.84 0.10
CA ALA A 98 -21.04 -48.73 0.03
C ALA A 98 -22.27 -48.06 -0.60
N ALA A 99 -22.33 -46.72 -0.58
CA ALA A 99 -23.32 -45.92 -1.29
C ALA A 99 -22.64 -44.69 -1.93
N PRO A 100 -23.09 -44.20 -3.09
CA PRO A 100 -22.62 -42.95 -3.67
C PRO A 100 -22.82 -41.77 -2.72
N VAL A 101 -21.87 -40.84 -2.71
CA VAL A 101 -21.86 -39.68 -1.82
C VAL A 101 -21.56 -38.42 -2.62
N SER A 102 -22.31 -37.35 -2.40
CA SER A 102 -22.08 -36.07 -3.08
C SER A 102 -20.85 -35.35 -2.55
N HIS A 103 -20.04 -34.77 -3.42
CA HIS A 103 -18.89 -33.98 -2.98
C HIS A 103 -19.31 -32.56 -2.54
N ILE A 104 -19.00 -32.18 -1.29
CA ILE A 104 -19.43 -30.93 -0.64
C ILE A 104 -19.16 -29.65 -1.44
N TRP A 105 -18.02 -29.59 -2.15
CA TRP A 105 -17.67 -28.41 -2.93
C TRP A 105 -18.68 -28.09 -4.05
N TYR A 106 -19.30 -29.06 -4.71
CA TYR A 106 -20.12 -28.80 -5.90
C TYR A 106 -21.57 -28.46 -5.59
N TYR A 107 -22.12 -28.94 -4.46
CA TYR A 107 -23.50 -28.64 -4.08
C TYR A 107 -23.61 -27.46 -3.10
N ARG A 108 -22.57 -27.20 -2.28
CA ARG A 108 -22.58 -26.20 -1.20
C ARG A 108 -21.83 -24.90 -1.55
N SER A 109 -21.04 -24.85 -2.62
CA SER A 109 -20.43 -23.61 -3.12
C SER A 109 -21.48 -22.61 -3.61
N VAL A 110 -21.11 -21.34 -3.67
CA VAL A 110 -21.91 -20.29 -4.32
C VAL A 110 -21.12 -19.76 -5.51
N PRO A 111 -21.63 -19.89 -6.75
CA PRO A 111 -22.81 -20.67 -7.14
C PRO A 111 -22.59 -22.18 -6.98
N SER A 112 -23.68 -22.94 -6.81
CA SER A 112 -23.66 -24.41 -6.72
C SER A 112 -23.70 -24.98 -8.14
N ARG A 113 -22.68 -25.76 -8.52
CA ARG A 113 -22.53 -26.26 -9.90
C ARG A 113 -23.59 -27.30 -10.24
N MET A 114 -23.89 -28.21 -9.30
CA MET A 114 -24.98 -29.19 -9.45
C MET A 114 -26.35 -28.53 -9.57
N SER A 115 -26.61 -27.50 -8.76
CA SER A 115 -27.87 -26.74 -8.79
C SER A 115 -28.09 -26.06 -10.14
N MET A 116 -27.04 -25.46 -10.72
CA MET A 116 -27.11 -24.81 -12.02
C MET A 116 -27.34 -25.81 -13.16
N LEU A 117 -26.66 -26.95 -13.17
CA LEU A 117 -26.84 -27.98 -14.21
C LEU A 117 -28.25 -28.58 -14.17
N LEU A 118 -28.72 -28.98 -12.98
CA LEU A 118 -30.01 -29.66 -12.83
C LEU A 118 -31.22 -28.70 -12.86
N ASP A 119 -30.99 -27.40 -12.69
CA ASP A 119 -32.01 -26.36 -12.47
C ASP A 119 -32.87 -26.54 -11.20
N ILE A 120 -32.27 -27.15 -10.18
CA ILE A 120 -32.91 -27.37 -8.88
C ILE A 120 -32.33 -26.35 -7.90
N THR A 121 -33.16 -25.77 -7.03
CA THR A 121 -32.66 -24.83 -6.00
C THR A 121 -31.69 -25.53 -5.03
N ARG A 122 -30.75 -24.78 -4.45
CA ARG A 122 -29.76 -25.33 -3.52
C ARG A 122 -30.40 -26.01 -2.30
N ASN A 123 -31.45 -25.43 -1.74
CA ASN A 123 -32.15 -26.00 -0.58
C ASN A 123 -32.86 -27.30 -0.94
N SER A 124 -33.53 -27.33 -2.10
CA SER A 124 -34.14 -28.54 -2.65
C SER A 124 -33.12 -29.66 -2.87
N LEU A 125 -31.96 -29.35 -3.47
CA LEU A 125 -30.88 -30.32 -3.66
C LEU A 125 -30.35 -30.86 -2.32
N GLN A 126 -30.24 -30.01 -1.31
CA GLN A 126 -29.84 -30.42 0.03
C GLN A 126 -30.86 -31.40 0.65
N SER A 127 -32.16 -31.10 0.56
CA SER A 127 -33.21 -32.01 1.07
C SER A 127 -33.21 -33.37 0.36
N ILE A 128 -32.90 -33.43 -0.94
CA ILE A 128 -32.74 -34.71 -1.65
C ILE A 128 -31.52 -35.47 -1.10
N LEU A 129 -30.35 -34.81 -1.00
CA LEU A 129 -29.10 -35.45 -0.59
C LEU A 129 -29.10 -35.98 0.84
N TYR A 130 -29.79 -35.30 1.76
CA TYR A 130 -29.92 -35.73 3.17
C TYR A 130 -31.13 -36.64 3.43
N TYR A 131 -31.73 -37.20 2.38
CA TYR A 131 -32.84 -38.17 2.44
C TYR A 131 -34.14 -37.62 3.09
N GLU A 132 -34.46 -36.34 2.88
CA GLU A 132 -35.70 -35.72 3.39
C GLU A 132 -36.86 -35.77 2.37
N LYS A 133 -36.55 -35.64 1.07
CA LYS A 133 -37.55 -35.61 -0.02
C LYS A 133 -37.14 -36.52 -1.18
N TYR A 134 -38.13 -37.00 -1.92
CA TYR A 134 -37.92 -37.71 -3.18
C TYR A 134 -37.85 -36.72 -4.34
N VAL A 135 -37.16 -37.11 -5.41
CA VAL A 135 -37.13 -36.39 -6.68
C VAL A 135 -37.56 -37.35 -7.80
N VAL A 136 -38.44 -36.87 -8.67
CA VAL A 136 -38.87 -37.60 -9.87
C VAL A 136 -37.71 -37.62 -10.87
N ILE A 137 -37.22 -38.82 -11.20
CA ILE A 137 -36.14 -39.06 -12.15
C ILE A 137 -36.73 -39.17 -13.55
N ASN A 138 -37.72 -40.06 -13.71
CA ASN A 138 -38.46 -40.27 -14.95
C ASN A 138 -39.96 -40.18 -14.65
N ALA A 139 -40.64 -39.26 -15.32
CA ALA A 139 -42.08 -39.03 -15.12
C ALA A 139 -42.97 -40.08 -15.83
N GLY A 140 -42.45 -40.80 -16.83
CA GLY A 140 -43.24 -41.74 -17.63
C GLY A 140 -44.50 -41.08 -18.21
N ASP A 141 -45.61 -41.82 -18.20
CA ASP A 141 -46.93 -41.36 -18.67
C ASP A 141 -47.79 -40.71 -17.55
N THR A 142 -47.16 -40.27 -16.46
CA THR A 142 -47.88 -39.70 -15.30
C THR A 142 -48.04 -38.18 -15.38
N ASN A 143 -48.89 -37.62 -14.51
CA ASN A 143 -49.06 -36.17 -14.37
C ASN A 143 -47.90 -35.45 -13.64
N LEU A 144 -46.85 -36.19 -13.23
CA LEU A 144 -45.71 -35.64 -12.52
C LEU A 144 -44.72 -34.98 -13.49
N LYS A 145 -44.03 -33.92 -13.03
CA LYS A 145 -42.97 -33.28 -13.82
C LYS A 145 -41.60 -33.89 -13.51
N PRO A 146 -40.70 -34.04 -14.49
CA PRO A 146 -39.32 -34.43 -14.20
C PRO A 146 -38.68 -33.41 -13.26
N LYS A 147 -37.88 -33.89 -12.29
CA LYS A 147 -37.23 -33.09 -11.24
C LYS A 147 -38.18 -32.45 -10.22
N GLN A 148 -39.46 -32.80 -10.23
CA GLN A 148 -40.40 -32.42 -9.17
C GLN A 148 -40.00 -33.11 -7.85
N LEU A 149 -40.13 -32.37 -6.74
CA LEU A 149 -39.89 -32.88 -5.39
C LEU A 149 -41.19 -33.42 -4.81
N LEU A 150 -41.13 -34.60 -4.19
CA LEU A 150 -42.25 -35.22 -3.50
C LEU A 150 -41.90 -35.41 -2.02
N SER A 151 -42.87 -35.12 -1.14
CA SER A 151 -42.82 -35.58 0.26
C SER A 151 -42.96 -37.10 0.32
N GLU A 152 -42.73 -37.70 1.49
CA GLU A 152 -42.91 -39.15 1.65
C GLU A 152 -44.38 -39.55 1.45
N GLU A 153 -45.33 -38.75 1.94
CA GLU A 153 -46.76 -38.97 1.75
C GLU A 153 -47.16 -38.84 0.27
N GLU A 154 -46.69 -37.79 -0.41
CA GLU A 154 -46.96 -37.56 -1.84
C GLU A 154 -46.35 -38.67 -2.71
N TYR A 155 -45.18 -39.19 -2.34
CA TYR A 155 -44.56 -40.31 -3.03
C TYR A 155 -45.39 -41.59 -2.91
N TRP A 156 -45.90 -41.91 -1.72
CA TRP A 156 -46.76 -43.07 -1.52
C TRP A 156 -48.09 -42.93 -2.24
N GLN A 157 -48.73 -41.75 -2.17
CA GLN A 157 -49.95 -41.47 -2.93
C GLN A 157 -49.73 -41.61 -4.44
N ALA A 158 -48.63 -41.07 -4.97
CA ALA A 158 -48.29 -41.21 -6.37
C ALA A 158 -48.02 -42.68 -6.73
N ARG A 159 -47.38 -43.45 -5.86
CA ARG A 159 -47.10 -44.87 -6.07
C ARG A 159 -48.36 -45.74 -6.01
N GLU A 160 -49.33 -45.39 -5.17
CA GLU A 160 -50.66 -46.03 -5.14
C GLU A 160 -51.46 -45.72 -6.40
N GLN A 161 -51.39 -44.48 -6.90
CA GLN A 161 -52.13 -44.04 -8.09
C GLN A 161 -51.55 -44.58 -9.40
N TYR A 162 -50.23 -44.51 -9.57
CA TYR A 162 -49.55 -44.73 -10.85
C TYR A 162 -48.72 -46.01 -10.88
N GLY A 163 -48.57 -46.73 -9.75
CA GLY A 163 -47.76 -47.94 -9.68
C GLY A 163 -46.29 -47.69 -10.04
N ASP A 164 -45.71 -48.59 -10.85
CA ASP A 164 -44.31 -48.53 -11.30
C ASP A 164 -44.12 -47.73 -12.61
N SER A 165 -45.13 -46.95 -13.04
CA SER A 165 -45.06 -46.17 -14.30
C SER A 165 -44.16 -44.92 -14.23
N PHE A 166 -43.77 -44.49 -13.02
CA PHE A 166 -42.82 -43.41 -12.82
C PHE A 166 -41.68 -43.84 -11.88
N GLU A 167 -40.50 -43.24 -12.05
CA GLU A 167 -39.33 -43.49 -11.22
C GLU A 167 -39.02 -42.25 -10.38
N ALA A 168 -39.11 -42.37 -9.06
CA ALA A 168 -38.63 -41.36 -8.13
C ALA A 168 -37.67 -41.97 -7.10
N GLY A 169 -36.66 -41.20 -6.71
CA GLY A 169 -35.62 -41.65 -5.79
C GLY A 169 -35.18 -40.55 -4.83
N MET A 170 -34.34 -40.91 -3.87
CA MET A 170 -33.77 -39.98 -2.89
C MET A 170 -32.26 -40.18 -2.72
N GLY A 171 -31.59 -39.21 -2.10
CA GLY A 171 -30.18 -39.25 -1.81
C GLY A 171 -29.28 -38.98 -3.03
N ALA A 172 -27.98 -39.21 -2.84
CA ALA A 172 -26.97 -38.99 -3.87
C ALA A 172 -27.11 -39.95 -5.07
N GLU A 173 -27.73 -41.12 -4.89
CA GLU A 173 -28.03 -42.08 -5.97
C GLU A 173 -29.00 -41.49 -7.00
N ALA A 174 -30.08 -40.86 -6.52
CA ALA A 174 -31.06 -40.20 -7.40
C ALA A 174 -30.44 -39.01 -8.14
N VAL A 175 -29.64 -38.19 -7.44
CA VAL A 175 -28.92 -37.07 -8.06
C VAL A 175 -27.92 -37.56 -9.11
N ARG A 176 -27.23 -38.68 -8.86
CA ARG A 176 -26.32 -39.29 -9.84
C ARG A 176 -27.07 -39.74 -11.09
N LYS A 177 -28.22 -40.40 -10.95
CA LYS A 177 -29.07 -40.80 -12.10
C LYS A 177 -29.49 -39.58 -12.94
N LEU A 178 -29.94 -38.51 -12.27
CA LEU A 178 -30.28 -37.25 -12.95
C LEU A 178 -29.10 -36.62 -13.71
N LEU A 179 -27.89 -36.74 -13.18
CA LEU A 179 -26.68 -36.23 -13.84
C LEU A 179 -26.22 -37.10 -15.02
N VAL A 180 -26.41 -38.42 -14.93
CA VAL A 180 -26.08 -39.36 -16.03
C VAL A 180 -27.04 -39.19 -17.20
N ASN A 181 -28.32 -38.93 -16.94
CA ASN A 181 -29.33 -38.73 -17.99
C ASN A 181 -29.24 -37.36 -18.67
N LEU A 182 -28.28 -36.52 -18.29
CA LEU A 182 -28.17 -35.14 -18.77
C LEU A 182 -27.28 -35.08 -20.01
N ASP A 183 -27.87 -34.74 -21.16
CA ASP A 183 -27.12 -34.42 -22.38
C ASP A 183 -26.70 -32.94 -22.36
N LEU A 184 -25.39 -32.70 -22.32
CA LEU A 184 -24.82 -31.35 -22.29
C LEU A 184 -24.94 -30.61 -23.63
N GLU A 185 -24.96 -31.33 -24.76
CA GLU A 185 -25.07 -30.73 -26.09
C GLU A 185 -26.47 -30.17 -26.32
N GLU A 186 -27.48 -31.00 -26.05
CA GLU A 186 -28.88 -30.58 -26.13
C GLU A 186 -29.20 -29.46 -25.15
N LEU A 187 -28.76 -29.59 -23.89
CA LEU A 187 -28.97 -28.57 -22.87
C LEU A 187 -28.31 -27.23 -23.24
N SER A 188 -27.10 -27.23 -23.82
CA SER A 188 -26.46 -25.99 -24.28
C SER A 188 -27.30 -25.30 -25.37
N ARG A 189 -27.81 -26.07 -26.34
CA ARG A 189 -28.66 -25.53 -27.42
C ARG A 189 -29.93 -24.90 -26.85
N GLU A 190 -30.65 -25.61 -25.98
CA GLU A 190 -31.86 -25.11 -25.33
C GLU A 190 -31.62 -23.81 -24.56
N LEU A 191 -30.53 -23.75 -23.77
CA LEU A 191 -30.23 -22.57 -22.97
C LEU A 191 -29.89 -21.34 -23.83
N ARG A 192 -29.20 -21.54 -24.97
CA ARG A 192 -28.91 -20.46 -25.92
C ARG A 192 -30.18 -19.93 -26.59
N GLU A 193 -31.11 -20.82 -26.95
CA GLU A 193 -32.42 -20.43 -27.48
C GLU A 193 -33.25 -19.65 -26.46
N LEU A 194 -33.33 -20.15 -25.22
CA LEU A 194 -33.99 -19.45 -24.12
C LEU A 194 -33.40 -18.06 -23.85
N MET A 195 -32.08 -17.89 -24.00
CA MET A 195 -31.43 -16.59 -23.83
C MET A 195 -31.78 -15.63 -24.97
N ARG A 196 -31.92 -16.11 -26.21
CA ARG A 196 -32.37 -15.30 -27.36
C ARG A 196 -33.80 -14.81 -27.17
N VAL A 197 -34.70 -15.66 -26.66
CA VAL A 197 -36.10 -15.29 -26.41
C VAL A 197 -36.24 -14.23 -25.31
N LYS A 198 -35.37 -14.24 -24.30
CA LYS A 198 -35.40 -13.32 -23.15
C LYS A 198 -34.65 -11.99 -23.36
N ALA A 199 -34.30 -11.63 -24.60
CA ALA A 199 -33.35 -10.57 -24.95
C ALA A 199 -33.53 -9.23 -24.21
N ASP A 200 -34.76 -8.83 -23.87
CA ASP A 200 -35.05 -7.54 -23.22
C ASP A 200 -34.60 -7.42 -21.75
N LYS A 201 -34.32 -8.55 -21.07
CA LYS A 201 -33.73 -8.57 -19.72
C LYS A 201 -32.69 -9.68 -19.60
N ALA A 202 -31.41 -9.32 -19.60
CA ALA A 202 -30.29 -10.26 -19.41
C ALA A 202 -30.41 -11.01 -18.07
N ASP A 203 -30.94 -12.23 -18.11
CA ASP A 203 -31.09 -13.11 -16.96
C ASP A 203 -29.71 -13.63 -16.50
N LYS A 204 -29.14 -12.99 -15.47
CA LYS A 204 -27.83 -13.34 -14.89
C LYS A 204 -27.74 -14.81 -14.46
N ARG A 205 -28.86 -15.46 -14.11
CA ARG A 205 -28.86 -16.88 -13.73
C ARG A 205 -28.70 -17.77 -14.96
N LEU A 206 -29.40 -17.43 -16.06
CA LEU A 206 -29.31 -18.17 -17.31
C LEU A 206 -27.90 -18.10 -17.91
N LEU A 207 -27.29 -16.91 -17.90
CA LEU A 207 -25.91 -16.71 -18.38
C LEU A 207 -24.90 -17.59 -17.60
N LYS A 208 -25.00 -17.61 -16.26
CA LYS A 208 -24.16 -18.50 -15.43
C LYS A 208 -24.41 -19.98 -15.68
N ARG A 209 -25.63 -20.37 -16.02
CA ARG A 209 -25.99 -21.76 -16.33
C ARG A 209 -25.38 -22.19 -17.67
N ILE A 210 -25.45 -21.33 -18.69
CA ILE A 210 -24.77 -21.54 -19.98
C ILE A 210 -23.26 -21.67 -19.75
N GLU A 211 -22.66 -20.73 -19.01
CA GLU A 211 -21.23 -20.75 -18.69
C GLU A 211 -20.80 -22.07 -18.01
N VAL A 212 -21.59 -22.57 -17.04
CA VAL A 212 -21.29 -23.85 -16.39
C VAL A 212 -21.42 -25.02 -17.36
N CYS A 213 -22.45 -25.04 -18.22
CA CYS A 213 -22.65 -26.10 -19.21
C CYS A 213 -21.48 -26.16 -20.22
N GLU A 214 -21.10 -25.00 -20.78
CA GLU A 214 -19.99 -24.88 -21.72
C GLU A 214 -18.66 -25.29 -21.08
N ASN A 215 -18.37 -24.84 -19.86
CA ASN A 215 -17.17 -25.24 -19.13
C ASN A 215 -17.07 -26.77 -18.93
N PHE A 216 -18.19 -27.46 -18.68
CA PHE A 216 -18.20 -28.93 -18.59
C PHE A 216 -17.94 -29.58 -19.95
N ARG A 217 -18.54 -29.05 -21.02
CA ARG A 217 -18.32 -29.54 -22.39
C ARG A 217 -16.87 -29.37 -22.83
N ASP A 218 -16.32 -28.18 -22.68
CA ASP A 218 -14.96 -27.84 -23.12
C ASP A 218 -13.88 -28.56 -22.30
N SER A 219 -14.14 -28.83 -21.02
CA SER A 219 -13.19 -29.56 -20.15
C SER A 219 -13.19 -31.08 -20.35
N GLY A 220 -14.21 -31.63 -21.02
CA GLY A 220 -14.41 -33.07 -21.20
C GLY A 220 -14.72 -33.83 -19.90
N ASN A 221 -15.08 -33.11 -18.82
CA ASN A 221 -15.46 -33.73 -17.56
C ASN A 221 -16.91 -34.22 -17.63
N ARG A 222 -17.19 -35.38 -17.05
CA ARG A 222 -18.57 -35.87 -16.95
C ARG A 222 -19.27 -35.37 -15.67
N PRO A 223 -20.53 -34.90 -15.72
CA PRO A 223 -21.22 -34.34 -14.55
C PRO A 223 -21.35 -35.30 -13.37
N GLU A 224 -21.49 -36.61 -13.62
CA GLU A 224 -21.65 -37.63 -12.59
C GLU A 224 -20.41 -37.81 -11.70
N TRP A 225 -19.22 -37.36 -12.13
CA TRP A 225 -17.99 -37.41 -11.32
C TRP A 225 -18.05 -36.51 -10.08
N MET A 226 -19.02 -35.59 -10.01
CA MET A 226 -19.29 -34.82 -8.79
C MET A 226 -19.90 -35.67 -7.65
N ILE A 227 -20.40 -36.87 -7.97
CA ILE A 227 -20.87 -37.87 -7.01
C ILE A 227 -19.78 -38.95 -6.87
N LEU A 228 -19.18 -39.03 -5.69
CA LEU A 228 -18.10 -39.94 -5.38
C LEU A 228 -18.64 -41.35 -5.08
N THR A 229 -18.05 -42.35 -5.72
CA THR A 229 -18.21 -43.78 -5.35
C THR A 229 -16.94 -44.34 -4.70
N VAL A 230 -15.80 -43.67 -4.91
CA VAL A 230 -14.50 -44.02 -4.37
C VAL A 230 -13.85 -42.76 -3.80
N ILE A 231 -13.25 -42.85 -2.62
CA ILE A 231 -12.53 -41.75 -1.98
C ILE A 231 -11.03 -42.06 -1.93
N PRO A 232 -10.15 -41.18 -2.42
CA PRO A 232 -8.72 -41.34 -2.24
C PRO A 232 -8.30 -41.07 -0.78
N VAL A 233 -7.38 -41.90 -0.29
CA VAL A 233 -6.74 -41.76 1.02
C VAL A 233 -5.35 -41.19 0.83
N ILE A 234 -5.12 -40.01 1.41
CA ILE A 234 -3.83 -39.32 1.35
C ILE A 234 -2.73 -40.19 2.03
N PRO A 235 -1.49 -40.18 1.51
CA PRO A 235 -0.36 -40.91 2.07
C PRO A 235 -0.11 -40.59 3.56
N PRO A 236 0.32 -41.57 4.38
CA PRO A 236 0.46 -41.42 5.83
C PRO A 236 1.48 -40.36 6.26
N ASP A 237 2.55 -40.12 5.50
CA ASP A 237 3.57 -39.12 5.87
C ASP A 237 3.05 -37.68 5.75
N LEU A 238 1.98 -37.46 4.99
CA LEU A 238 1.26 -36.17 4.94
C LEU A 238 0.25 -36.01 6.09
N ARG A 239 0.01 -37.08 6.86
CA ARG A 239 -0.86 -37.14 8.05
C ARG A 239 -0.17 -37.90 9.20
N PRO A 240 1.02 -37.46 9.64
CA PRO A 240 1.88 -38.24 10.52
C PRO A 240 1.25 -38.49 11.89
N MET A 241 1.72 -39.55 12.52
CA MET A 241 1.51 -39.85 13.93
C MET A 241 2.90 -39.86 14.57
N VAL A 242 3.16 -38.92 15.48
CA VAL A 242 4.47 -38.74 16.11
C VAL A 242 4.36 -39.16 17.56
N GLN A 243 5.30 -39.99 18.00
CA GLN A 243 5.42 -40.35 19.42
C GLN A 243 6.02 -39.16 20.18
N LEU A 244 5.33 -38.73 21.23
CA LEU A 244 5.81 -37.75 22.18
C LEU A 244 6.45 -38.46 23.38
N ASP A 245 7.28 -37.72 24.12
CA ASP A 245 7.83 -38.18 25.39
C ASP A 245 6.69 -38.59 26.35
N GLY A 246 6.83 -39.74 27.01
CA GLY A 246 5.78 -40.32 27.86
C GLY A 246 4.80 -41.28 27.15
N GLY A 247 5.14 -41.78 25.95
CA GLY A 247 4.38 -42.84 25.27
C GLY A 247 3.04 -42.39 24.68
N ARG A 248 2.79 -41.08 24.63
CA ARG A 248 1.61 -40.48 23.98
C ARG A 248 1.88 -40.32 22.49
N PHE A 249 0.82 -40.34 21.69
CA PHE A 249 0.90 -40.11 20.25
C PHE A 249 0.18 -38.82 19.88
N ALA A 250 0.89 -37.90 19.23
CA ALA A 250 0.28 -36.78 18.53
C ALA A 250 -0.19 -37.26 17.16
N THR A 251 -1.49 -37.12 16.89
CA THR A 251 -2.10 -37.56 15.62
C THR A 251 -2.61 -36.37 14.82
N SER A 252 -2.47 -36.46 13.50
CA SER A 252 -3.14 -35.53 12.58
C SER A 252 -4.66 -35.71 12.65
N ASP A 253 -5.40 -34.59 12.69
CA ASP A 253 -6.87 -34.54 12.71
C ASP A 253 -7.50 -35.29 11.52
N LEU A 254 -6.80 -35.37 10.38
CA LEU A 254 -7.26 -36.11 9.20
C LEU A 254 -7.46 -37.60 9.48
N ASN A 255 -6.61 -38.21 10.32
CA ASN A 255 -6.73 -39.63 10.64
C ASN A 255 -8.05 -39.92 11.36
N ASP A 256 -8.51 -39.00 12.21
CA ASP A 256 -9.80 -39.10 12.88
C ASP A 256 -10.99 -38.97 11.93
N LEU A 257 -10.89 -38.06 10.95
CA LEU A 257 -11.92 -37.89 9.92
C LEU A 257 -12.01 -39.12 9.01
N TYR A 258 -10.88 -39.66 8.55
CA TYR A 258 -10.85 -40.92 7.77
C TYR A 258 -11.41 -42.09 8.57
N ARG A 259 -11.04 -42.23 9.84
CA ARG A 259 -11.55 -43.27 10.74
C ARG A 259 -13.08 -43.22 10.85
N ARG A 260 -13.67 -42.02 10.94
CA ARG A 260 -15.13 -41.86 10.97
C ARG A 260 -15.77 -42.33 9.66
N VAL A 261 -15.20 -41.96 8.50
CA VAL A 261 -15.70 -42.40 7.19
C VAL A 261 -15.65 -43.93 7.06
N ILE A 262 -14.51 -44.55 7.36
CA ILE A 262 -14.34 -46.01 7.27
C ILE A 262 -15.32 -46.74 8.19
N ASN A 263 -15.46 -46.28 9.45
CA ASN A 263 -16.39 -46.90 10.40
C ASN A 263 -17.85 -46.84 9.93
N ARG A 264 -18.28 -45.69 9.38
CA ARG A 264 -19.64 -45.51 8.85
C ARG A 264 -19.86 -46.35 7.59
N ASN A 265 -18.88 -46.38 6.70
CA ASN A 265 -18.93 -47.16 5.48
C ASN A 265 -19.02 -48.66 5.76
N ASN A 266 -18.18 -49.18 6.65
CA ASN A 266 -18.19 -50.59 7.06
C ASN A 266 -19.46 -50.98 7.84
N ARG A 267 -20.09 -50.02 8.54
CA ARG A 267 -21.37 -50.25 9.19
C ARG A 267 -22.50 -50.31 8.16
N LEU A 268 -22.52 -49.39 7.20
CA LEU A 268 -23.49 -49.38 6.11
C LEU A 268 -23.41 -50.66 5.27
N ASP A 269 -22.21 -51.08 4.84
CA ASP A 269 -22.01 -52.31 4.07
C ASP A 269 -22.53 -53.56 4.82
N ARG A 270 -22.29 -53.64 6.13
CA ARG A 270 -22.85 -54.72 6.98
C ARG A 270 -24.37 -54.67 7.06
N LEU A 271 -24.97 -53.48 7.22
CA LEU A 271 -26.42 -53.31 7.29
C LEU A 271 -27.10 -53.69 5.97
N VAL A 272 -26.50 -53.33 4.84
CA VAL A 272 -27.00 -53.70 3.51
C VAL A 272 -26.93 -55.22 3.31
N LYS A 273 -25.83 -55.87 3.69
CA LYS A 273 -25.69 -57.35 3.61
C LYS A 273 -26.67 -58.11 4.50
N LEU A 274 -27.05 -57.51 5.63
CA LEU A 274 -28.03 -58.07 6.56
C LEU A 274 -29.49 -57.73 6.18
N ASN A 275 -29.73 -57.04 5.06
CA ASN A 275 -31.05 -56.57 4.64
C ASN A 275 -31.81 -55.83 5.76
N ALA A 276 -31.12 -54.92 6.45
CA ALA A 276 -31.73 -54.11 7.51
C ALA A 276 -32.85 -53.20 6.96
N PRO A 277 -33.83 -52.77 7.79
CA PRO A 277 -34.89 -51.87 7.36
C PRO A 277 -34.38 -50.56 6.73
N ASP A 278 -35.10 -50.06 5.72
CA ASP A 278 -34.72 -48.89 4.93
C ASP A 278 -34.49 -47.63 5.76
N ILE A 279 -35.24 -47.41 6.84
CA ILE A 279 -35.08 -46.26 7.73
C ILE A 279 -33.65 -46.21 8.31
N ILE A 280 -33.13 -47.37 8.71
CA ILE A 280 -31.79 -47.49 9.29
C ILE A 280 -30.73 -47.28 8.19
N ILE A 281 -30.95 -47.85 7.01
CA ILE A 281 -30.06 -47.69 5.86
C ILE A 281 -30.00 -46.22 5.44
N ARG A 282 -31.13 -45.53 5.30
CA ARG A 282 -31.22 -44.09 4.98
C ARG A 282 -30.47 -43.24 5.99
N ASN A 283 -30.66 -43.52 7.29
CA ASN A 283 -29.94 -42.81 8.33
C ASN A 283 -28.42 -43.03 8.24
N GLU A 284 -27.97 -44.27 8.02
CA GLU A 284 -26.52 -44.55 7.90
C GLU A 284 -25.93 -43.96 6.60
N LYS A 285 -26.65 -43.97 5.47
CA LYS A 285 -26.27 -43.25 4.23
C LYS A 285 -26.13 -41.74 4.49
N ARG A 286 -27.07 -41.13 5.23
CA ARG A 286 -27.01 -39.73 5.66
C ARG A 286 -25.77 -39.47 6.55
N MET A 287 -25.51 -40.34 7.52
CA MET A 287 -24.34 -40.22 8.40
C MET A 287 -23.01 -40.38 7.64
N LEU A 288 -22.97 -41.23 6.62
CA LEU A 288 -21.82 -41.38 5.73
C LEU A 288 -21.59 -40.11 4.90
N GLN A 289 -22.65 -39.54 4.29
CA GLN A 289 -22.57 -38.25 3.60
C GLN A 289 -22.01 -37.16 4.51
N GLU A 290 -22.50 -37.07 5.76
CA GLU A 290 -21.99 -36.10 6.73
C GLU A 290 -20.52 -36.32 7.13
N ALA A 291 -20.08 -37.56 7.22
CA ALA A 291 -18.70 -37.90 7.55
C ALA A 291 -17.75 -37.51 6.41
N VAL A 292 -18.15 -37.78 5.16
CA VAL A 292 -17.39 -37.40 3.96
C VAL A 292 -17.38 -35.88 3.79
N ASP A 293 -18.51 -35.21 4.00
CA ASP A 293 -18.60 -33.74 4.02
C ASP A 293 -17.58 -33.14 5.00
N ALA A 294 -17.48 -33.70 6.22
CA ALA A 294 -16.54 -33.24 7.24
C ALA A 294 -15.07 -33.53 6.89
N LEU A 295 -14.78 -34.62 6.17
CA LEU A 295 -13.43 -34.94 5.69
C LEU A 295 -12.93 -33.89 4.68
N PHE A 296 -13.77 -33.54 3.71
CA PHE A 296 -13.42 -32.58 2.67
C PHE A 296 -13.47 -31.13 3.16
N ASP A 297 -14.56 -30.69 3.80
CA ASP A 297 -14.68 -29.33 4.34
C ASP A 297 -15.56 -29.28 5.61
N ASN A 298 -14.92 -29.36 6.77
CA ASN A 298 -15.60 -29.32 8.07
C ASN A 298 -16.18 -27.92 8.39
N SER A 299 -15.55 -26.85 7.87
CA SER A 299 -15.92 -25.47 8.19
C SER A 299 -17.22 -25.01 7.55
N LYS A 300 -17.58 -25.57 6.38
CA LYS A 300 -18.81 -25.19 5.67
C LYS A 300 -20.06 -25.79 6.31
N ARG A 301 -19.93 -26.78 7.21
CA ARG A 301 -21.05 -27.41 7.91
C ARG A 301 -21.62 -26.49 8.97
N LYS A 302 -22.96 -26.57 9.20
CA LYS A 302 -23.65 -25.80 10.25
C LYS A 302 -23.19 -26.21 11.64
N ARG A 303 -22.94 -27.52 11.85
CA ARG A 303 -22.37 -28.08 13.08
C ARG A 303 -21.02 -28.71 12.74
N VAL A 304 -19.95 -28.08 13.21
CA VAL A 304 -18.57 -28.51 12.97
C VAL A 304 -18.26 -29.73 13.83
N VAL A 305 -17.57 -30.71 13.24
CA VAL A 305 -17.10 -31.88 13.95
C VAL A 305 -15.90 -31.52 14.83
N LYS A 306 -16.01 -31.82 16.12
CA LYS A 306 -15.00 -31.52 17.13
C LYS A 306 -14.25 -32.78 17.57
N GLY A 307 -13.00 -32.58 17.98
CA GLY A 307 -12.14 -33.59 18.61
C GLY A 307 -12.32 -33.67 20.12
N ALA A 308 -11.49 -34.48 20.78
CA ALA A 308 -11.53 -34.67 22.24
C ALA A 308 -11.30 -33.37 23.03
N SER A 309 -10.50 -32.44 22.50
CA SER A 309 -10.22 -31.14 23.11
C SER A 309 -11.29 -30.06 22.81
N ASN A 310 -12.48 -30.46 22.36
CA ASN A 310 -13.56 -29.56 21.90
C ASN A 310 -13.15 -28.57 20.79
N ARG A 311 -11.98 -28.76 20.16
CA ARG A 311 -11.53 -28.00 19.00
C ARG A 311 -12.12 -28.59 17.71
N PRO A 312 -12.43 -27.76 16.69
CA PRO A 312 -12.83 -28.27 15.38
C PRO A 312 -11.67 -29.04 14.74
N LEU A 313 -11.95 -30.21 14.16
CA LEU A 313 -10.95 -30.98 13.43
C LEU A 313 -10.62 -30.30 12.10
N LYS A 314 -9.33 -30.20 11.76
CA LYS A 314 -8.87 -29.66 10.46
C LYS A 314 -9.19 -30.64 9.32
N SER A 315 -9.93 -30.17 8.31
CA SER A 315 -10.27 -30.92 7.10
C SER A 315 -9.23 -30.76 5.98
N LEU A 316 -9.41 -31.48 4.87
CA LEU A 316 -8.55 -31.34 3.69
C LEU A 316 -8.55 -29.91 3.14
N SER A 317 -9.72 -29.26 3.09
CA SER A 317 -9.83 -27.86 2.66
C SER A 317 -9.06 -26.93 3.58
N ASP A 318 -9.10 -27.15 4.90
CA ASP A 318 -8.43 -26.29 5.89
C ASP A 318 -6.90 -26.39 5.81
N MET A 319 -6.37 -27.49 5.29
CA MET A 319 -4.93 -27.63 5.02
C MET A 319 -4.49 -26.82 3.80
N LEU A 320 -5.40 -26.52 2.87
CA LEU A 320 -5.11 -25.74 1.67
C LEU A 320 -5.38 -24.25 1.87
N LYS A 321 -6.52 -23.91 2.50
CA LYS A 321 -7.01 -22.53 2.65
C LYS A 321 -6.56 -21.85 3.94
N GLY A 322 -6.71 -20.53 3.97
CA GLY A 322 -6.42 -19.72 5.15
C GLY A 322 -4.95 -19.35 5.31
N LYS A 323 -4.62 -18.63 6.40
CA LYS A 323 -3.24 -18.17 6.67
C LYS A 323 -2.28 -19.34 6.95
N GLN A 324 -2.76 -20.37 7.65
CA GLN A 324 -2.01 -21.59 7.93
C GLN A 324 -2.10 -22.64 6.81
N GLY A 325 -2.77 -22.31 5.70
CA GLY A 325 -2.91 -23.20 4.56
C GLY A 325 -1.58 -23.33 3.80
N ARG A 326 -1.41 -24.44 3.08
CA ARG A 326 -0.16 -24.75 2.36
C ARG A 326 0.26 -23.66 1.37
N PHE A 327 -0.68 -23.06 0.63
CA PHE A 327 -0.37 -22.01 -0.35
C PHE A 327 0.32 -20.80 0.29
N ARG A 328 -0.17 -20.33 1.44
CA ARG A 328 0.37 -19.14 2.10
C ARG A 328 1.57 -19.42 2.98
N GLN A 329 1.49 -20.46 3.83
CA GLN A 329 2.50 -20.70 4.86
C GLN A 329 3.70 -21.51 4.38
N ASN A 330 3.52 -22.36 3.36
CA ASN A 330 4.55 -23.35 2.98
C ASN A 330 5.01 -23.22 1.53
N LEU A 331 4.22 -22.59 0.64
CA LEU A 331 4.63 -22.35 -0.75
C LEU A 331 5.18 -20.95 -0.92
N LEU A 332 4.40 -19.92 -0.56
CA LEU A 332 4.81 -18.52 -0.65
C LEU A 332 5.73 -18.12 0.52
N GLY A 333 5.29 -18.35 1.76
CA GLY A 333 6.17 -18.29 2.93
C GLY A 333 6.91 -19.61 3.08
N LYS A 334 8.22 -19.56 3.33
CA LYS A 334 9.02 -20.75 3.69
C LYS A 334 10.05 -20.37 4.74
N ARG A 335 10.39 -21.34 5.59
CA ARG A 335 11.63 -21.24 6.38
C ARG A 335 12.78 -21.56 5.45
N VAL A 336 13.84 -20.76 5.54
CA VAL A 336 14.99 -20.84 4.66
C VAL A 336 16.23 -21.05 5.53
N ASP A 337 17.04 -22.04 5.16
CA ASP A 337 18.34 -22.27 5.78
C ASP A 337 19.33 -21.15 5.37
N TYR A 338 20.54 -21.11 5.93
CA TYR A 338 21.52 -20.05 5.64
C TYR A 338 20.97 -18.63 5.88
N SER A 339 20.19 -18.50 6.95
CA SER A 339 19.64 -17.23 7.39
C SER A 339 19.82 -17.02 8.89
N GLY A 340 19.95 -15.76 9.28
CA GLY A 340 20.12 -15.33 10.67
C GLY A 340 19.30 -14.07 10.95
N ARG A 341 19.14 -13.71 12.22
CA ARG A 341 18.53 -12.44 12.63
C ARG A 341 19.26 -11.90 13.85
N SER A 342 19.49 -10.59 13.86
CA SER A 342 19.93 -9.88 15.07
C SER A 342 19.36 -8.47 15.13
N VAL A 343 19.57 -7.82 16.27
CA VAL A 343 19.29 -6.40 16.47
C VAL A 343 20.26 -5.57 15.63
N ILE A 344 19.76 -4.47 15.06
CA ILE A 344 20.59 -3.53 14.30
C ILE A 344 21.13 -2.42 15.19
N VAL A 345 22.34 -1.98 14.88
CA VAL A 345 22.98 -0.80 15.47
C VAL A 345 23.56 0.05 14.35
N VAL A 346 23.78 1.34 14.63
CA VAL A 346 24.37 2.25 13.64
C VAL A 346 25.84 1.90 13.39
N GLY A 347 26.25 1.90 12.12
CA GLY A 347 27.65 1.79 11.70
C GLY A 347 28.06 2.99 10.86
N PRO A 348 28.41 4.14 11.46
CA PRO A 348 28.68 5.37 10.72
C PRO A 348 29.97 5.28 9.88
N GLU A 349 30.98 4.57 10.36
CA GLU A 349 32.23 4.29 9.64
C GLU A 349 32.11 3.32 8.44
N LEU A 350 30.96 2.65 8.25
CA LEU A 350 30.76 1.79 7.08
C LEU A 350 30.59 2.62 5.81
N ARG A 351 30.99 2.07 4.67
CA ARG A 351 30.63 2.61 3.35
C ARG A 351 29.22 2.18 2.95
N MET A 352 28.62 2.87 2.00
CA MET A 352 27.21 2.63 1.63
C MET A 352 26.90 1.19 1.16
N HIS A 353 27.84 0.51 0.49
CA HIS A 353 27.70 -0.87 0.03
C HIS A 353 27.99 -1.91 1.12
N GLN A 354 28.47 -1.51 2.31
CA GLN A 354 28.92 -2.43 3.35
C GLN A 354 27.88 -2.59 4.46
N CYS A 355 27.91 -3.75 5.11
CA CYS A 355 27.19 -4.01 6.36
C CYS A 355 28.11 -4.70 7.36
N GLY A 356 27.92 -4.46 8.66
CA GLY A 356 28.67 -5.16 9.70
C GLY A 356 27.98 -6.44 10.12
N LEU A 357 28.61 -7.58 9.89
CA LEU A 357 28.10 -8.90 10.27
C LEU A 357 28.86 -9.43 11.51
N PRO A 358 28.16 -9.83 12.59
CA PRO A 358 28.80 -10.39 13.76
C PRO A 358 29.62 -11.64 13.45
N SER A 359 30.87 -11.70 13.91
CA SER A 359 31.80 -12.79 13.59
C SER A 359 31.23 -14.19 13.92
N LYS A 360 30.53 -14.35 15.05
CA LYS A 360 29.88 -15.63 15.41
C LYS A 360 28.69 -15.98 14.52
N MET A 361 27.96 -14.98 14.03
CA MET A 361 26.86 -15.20 13.09
C MET A 361 27.42 -15.61 11.73
N ALA A 362 28.47 -14.92 11.26
CA ALA A 362 29.16 -15.25 10.02
C ALA A 362 29.72 -16.70 10.06
N LEU A 363 30.35 -17.10 11.16
CA LEU A 363 30.88 -18.45 11.35
C LEU A 363 29.83 -19.55 11.09
N GLU A 364 28.62 -19.39 11.63
CA GLU A 364 27.55 -20.39 11.46
C GLU A 364 26.90 -20.31 10.07
N LEU A 365 26.72 -19.11 9.51
CA LEU A 365 26.16 -18.92 8.16
C LEU A 365 27.08 -19.48 7.07
N TYR A 366 28.39 -19.28 7.19
CA TYR A 366 29.38 -19.68 6.19
C TYR A 366 30.03 -21.04 6.48
N LYS A 367 29.55 -21.77 7.49
CA LYS A 367 30.13 -23.03 7.97
C LYS A 367 30.52 -24.04 6.87
N PRO A 368 29.70 -24.33 5.84
CA PRO A 368 30.08 -25.28 4.80
C PRO A 368 31.20 -24.76 3.91
N PHE A 369 31.25 -23.46 3.65
CA PHE A 369 32.28 -22.82 2.83
C PHE A 369 33.63 -22.83 3.53
N ILE A 370 33.63 -22.52 4.83
CA ILE A 370 34.82 -22.59 5.69
C ILE A 370 35.36 -24.03 5.72
N MET A 371 34.49 -25.02 5.95
CA MET A 371 34.88 -26.42 5.98
C MET A 371 35.45 -26.91 4.64
N LYS A 372 34.90 -26.41 3.51
CA LYS A 372 35.42 -26.71 2.17
C LYS A 372 36.81 -26.08 1.97
N LYS A 373 36.98 -24.80 2.33
CA LYS A 373 38.22 -24.05 2.15
C LYS A 373 39.37 -24.60 3.01
N LEU A 374 39.09 -24.93 4.28
CA LEU A 374 40.03 -25.64 5.18
C LEU A 374 40.59 -26.95 4.59
N VAL A 375 39.78 -27.68 3.81
CA VAL A 375 40.21 -28.92 3.15
C VAL A 375 40.97 -28.62 1.85
N GLN A 376 40.57 -27.58 1.10
CA GLN A 376 41.24 -27.16 -0.12
C GLN A 376 42.65 -26.60 0.15
N ASP A 377 42.81 -25.83 1.22
CA ASP A 377 44.08 -25.21 1.62
C ASP A 377 45.03 -26.21 2.32
N GLY A 378 44.59 -27.45 2.52
CA GLY A 378 45.39 -28.51 3.12
C GLY A 378 45.58 -28.39 4.64
N VAL A 379 44.87 -27.47 5.31
CA VAL A 379 44.87 -27.35 6.79
C VAL A 379 44.31 -28.64 7.44
N VAL A 380 43.32 -29.25 6.80
CA VAL A 380 42.71 -30.51 7.27
C VAL A 380 42.42 -31.47 6.11
N TYR A 381 42.71 -32.76 6.27
CA TYR A 381 42.44 -33.77 5.25
C TYR A 381 40.98 -34.27 5.19
N ASN A 382 40.16 -34.03 6.21
CA ASN A 382 38.81 -34.57 6.30
C ASN A 382 37.78 -33.56 6.84
N ILE A 383 36.53 -33.70 6.39
CA ILE A 383 35.41 -32.81 6.74
C ILE A 383 35.04 -32.90 8.23
N LYS A 384 35.19 -34.07 8.86
CA LYS A 384 34.84 -34.27 10.28
C LYS A 384 35.76 -33.47 11.21
N LYS A 385 37.06 -33.46 10.93
CA LYS A 385 38.07 -32.71 11.68
C LYS A 385 37.96 -31.23 11.36
N ALA A 386 37.64 -30.86 10.11
CA ALA A 386 37.31 -29.46 9.77
C ALA A 386 36.11 -28.96 10.58
N LYS A 387 35.06 -29.80 10.74
CA LYS A 387 33.92 -29.49 11.61
C LYS A 387 34.34 -29.28 13.07
N SER A 388 35.21 -30.14 13.62
CA SER A 388 35.75 -29.98 14.99
C SER A 388 36.47 -28.64 15.14
N LEU A 389 37.36 -28.28 14.21
CA LEU A 389 38.10 -27.02 14.28
C LEU A 389 37.20 -25.78 14.21
N VAL A 390 36.11 -25.85 13.43
CA VAL A 390 35.11 -24.79 13.34
C VAL A 390 34.30 -24.69 14.64
N GLU A 391 33.94 -25.81 15.26
CA GLU A 391 33.24 -25.84 16.56
C GLU A 391 34.15 -25.39 17.72
N GLU A 392 35.46 -25.61 17.61
CA GLU A 392 36.48 -25.15 18.57
C GLU A 392 36.89 -23.67 18.37
N GLU A 393 36.37 -22.98 17.35
CA GLU A 393 36.67 -21.56 17.03
C GLU A 393 38.18 -21.24 16.90
N THR A 394 38.97 -22.15 16.32
CA THR A 394 40.45 -21.99 16.19
C THR A 394 40.88 -20.81 15.30
N ASP A 395 42.08 -20.25 15.54
CA ASP A 395 42.59 -19.07 14.82
C ASP A 395 42.63 -19.21 13.28
N ALA A 396 42.97 -20.41 12.78
CA ALA A 396 42.97 -20.70 11.35
C ALA A 396 41.59 -20.55 10.69
N VAL A 397 40.51 -20.69 11.47
CA VAL A 397 39.15 -20.52 10.98
C VAL A 397 38.84 -19.04 10.77
N TRP A 398 39.33 -18.15 11.62
CA TRP A 398 39.08 -16.70 11.50
C TRP A 398 39.75 -16.09 10.27
N SER A 399 40.97 -16.54 9.92
CA SER A 399 41.65 -16.09 8.71
C SER A 399 40.91 -16.52 7.44
N ILE A 400 40.41 -17.76 7.41
CA ILE A 400 39.65 -18.28 6.27
C ILE A 400 38.27 -17.64 6.19
N LEU A 401 37.65 -17.35 7.34
CA LEU A 401 36.34 -16.68 7.38
C LEU A 401 36.39 -15.32 6.69
N ASP A 402 37.39 -14.48 6.99
CA ASP A 402 37.53 -13.15 6.36
C ASP A 402 37.64 -13.27 4.83
N GLU A 403 38.37 -14.26 4.32
CA GLU A 403 38.51 -14.50 2.89
C GLU A 403 37.20 -14.97 2.24
N VAL A 404 36.48 -15.91 2.86
CA VAL A 404 35.20 -16.42 2.35
C VAL A 404 34.13 -15.33 2.32
N VAL A 405 34.10 -14.49 3.35
CA VAL A 405 33.09 -13.43 3.52
C VAL A 405 33.25 -12.35 2.46
N ARG A 406 34.48 -11.97 2.08
CA ARG A 406 34.74 -10.99 1.02
C ARG A 406 34.25 -11.42 -0.36
N GLU A 407 34.19 -12.72 -0.63
CA GLU A 407 33.72 -13.25 -1.93
C GLU A 407 32.18 -13.28 -2.04
N HIS A 408 31.46 -13.18 -0.92
CA HIS A 408 30.01 -13.47 -0.86
C HIS A 408 29.18 -12.29 -0.34
N PRO A 409 28.34 -11.66 -1.19
CA PRO A 409 27.42 -10.62 -0.71
C PRO A 409 26.36 -11.23 0.21
N VAL A 410 25.75 -10.42 1.06
CA VAL A 410 24.64 -10.81 1.94
C VAL A 410 23.40 -9.97 1.67
N LEU A 411 22.23 -10.59 1.79
CA LEU A 411 20.95 -9.89 1.71
C LEU A 411 20.47 -9.54 3.10
N LEU A 412 20.22 -8.24 3.33
CA LEU A 412 19.58 -7.73 4.54
C LEU A 412 18.11 -7.46 4.28
N ASN A 413 17.25 -7.97 5.17
CA ASN A 413 15.80 -7.84 5.08
C ASN A 413 15.21 -7.32 6.39
N ARG A 414 14.37 -6.27 6.30
CA ARG A 414 13.53 -5.82 7.41
C ARG A 414 12.08 -6.24 7.20
N ALA A 415 11.55 -6.99 8.17
CA ALA A 415 10.14 -7.40 8.16
C ALA A 415 9.27 -6.39 8.93
N PRO A 416 8.09 -6.02 8.42
CA PRO A 416 7.47 -6.43 7.16
C PRO A 416 8.02 -5.70 5.92
N THR A 417 8.27 -6.43 4.85
CA THR A 417 8.75 -5.88 3.57
C THR A 417 7.59 -5.29 2.77
N LEU A 418 7.39 -3.96 2.84
CA LEU A 418 6.29 -3.27 2.15
C LEU A 418 6.60 -2.92 0.68
N HIS A 419 7.87 -2.80 0.34
CA HIS A 419 8.40 -2.42 -0.98
C HIS A 419 9.75 -3.08 -1.21
N ARG A 420 10.22 -3.11 -2.48
CA ARG A 420 11.49 -3.75 -2.88
C ARG A 420 12.71 -3.32 -2.06
N LEU A 421 12.81 -2.05 -1.67
CA LEU A 421 13.94 -1.50 -0.91
C LEU A 421 14.07 -2.05 0.51
N GLY A 422 13.06 -2.78 1.00
CA GLY A 422 13.15 -3.51 2.26
C GLY A 422 14.02 -4.77 2.20
N ILE A 423 14.57 -5.10 1.03
CA ILE A 423 15.60 -6.13 0.82
C ILE A 423 16.68 -5.54 -0.08
N GLN A 424 17.92 -5.51 0.38
CA GLN A 424 19.08 -5.05 -0.39
C GLN A 424 20.29 -5.95 -0.10
N ALA A 425 21.22 -5.98 -1.05
CA ALA A 425 22.50 -6.67 -0.92
C ALA A 425 23.58 -5.72 -0.38
N PHE A 426 24.47 -6.28 0.43
CA PHE A 426 25.62 -5.59 1.01
C PHE A 426 26.83 -6.51 1.05
N ASP A 427 28.00 -5.90 1.13
CA ASP A 427 29.25 -6.58 1.41
C ASP A 427 29.43 -6.72 2.92
N PRO A 428 29.65 -7.95 3.43
CA PRO A 428 29.78 -8.15 4.85
C PRO A 428 31.19 -7.77 5.33
N VAL A 429 31.25 -6.94 6.36
CA VAL A 429 32.45 -6.64 7.14
C VAL A 429 32.30 -7.31 8.49
N LEU A 430 33.29 -8.11 8.89
CA LEU A 430 33.27 -8.76 10.20
C LEU A 430 33.37 -7.73 11.31
N VAL A 431 32.45 -7.79 12.27
CA VAL A 431 32.42 -6.90 13.44
C VAL A 431 32.34 -7.69 14.74
N ASP A 432 32.97 -7.16 15.77
CA ASP A 432 32.88 -7.69 17.11
C ASP A 432 31.49 -7.45 17.72
N GLY A 433 31.02 -8.42 18.50
CA GLY A 433 29.72 -8.37 19.18
C GLY A 433 28.67 -9.30 18.57
N LYS A 434 27.40 -8.97 18.78
CA LYS A 434 26.25 -9.78 18.34
C LYS A 434 25.25 -9.01 17.48
N ALA A 435 25.40 -7.70 17.33
CA ALA A 435 24.48 -6.83 16.61
C ALA A 435 24.97 -6.56 15.19
N ILE A 436 24.04 -6.45 14.24
CA ILE A 436 24.35 -6.11 12.86
C ILE A 436 24.57 -4.60 12.77
N LYS A 437 25.71 -4.15 12.23
CA LYS A 437 25.91 -2.72 11.96
C LYS A 437 25.30 -2.37 10.61
N LEU A 438 24.41 -1.38 10.59
CA LEU A 438 23.75 -0.90 9.38
C LEU A 438 24.23 0.52 9.05
N HIS A 439 24.42 0.78 7.75
CA HIS A 439 24.75 2.11 7.25
C HIS A 439 23.58 3.11 7.50
N PRO A 440 23.83 4.32 8.01
CA PRO A 440 22.74 5.25 8.40
C PRO A 440 21.88 5.74 7.23
N LEU A 441 22.47 5.95 6.04
CA LEU A 441 21.71 6.45 4.88
C LEU A 441 20.68 5.45 4.33
N VAL A 442 20.83 4.15 4.58
CA VAL A 442 19.86 3.13 4.11
C VAL A 442 18.69 2.95 5.08
N CYS A 443 18.74 3.54 6.28
CA CYS A 443 17.68 3.43 7.28
C CYS A 443 16.33 3.92 6.76
N HIS A 444 16.31 5.00 5.97
CA HIS A 444 15.07 5.49 5.33
C HIS A 444 14.49 4.49 4.33
N ALA A 445 15.33 3.85 3.52
CA ALA A 445 14.92 2.82 2.56
C ALA A 445 14.35 1.58 3.28
N TYR A 446 14.92 1.18 4.43
CA TYR A 446 14.37 0.10 5.24
C TYR A 446 13.20 0.53 6.15
N ASN A 447 12.97 1.83 6.29
CA ASN A 447 12.13 2.44 7.32
C ASN A 447 12.51 1.95 8.73
N ALA A 448 13.82 1.79 8.99
CA ALA A 448 14.38 1.18 10.20
C ALA A 448 14.89 2.22 11.19
N ASP A 449 14.68 1.95 12.48
CA ASP A 449 15.16 2.77 13.59
C ASP A 449 16.06 1.94 14.53
N PHE A 450 16.84 2.59 15.38
CA PHE A 450 17.80 1.92 16.27
C PHE A 450 17.29 1.76 17.72
N ASP A 451 16.02 1.40 17.89
CA ASP A 451 15.34 1.24 19.19
C ASP A 451 15.17 -0.22 19.65
N GLY A 452 15.76 -1.17 18.93
CA GLY A 452 15.62 -2.60 19.15
C GLY A 452 15.10 -3.39 17.95
N ASP A 453 14.89 -2.71 16.82
CA ASP A 453 14.58 -3.33 15.53
C ASP A 453 15.57 -4.45 15.17
N GLN A 454 15.05 -5.44 14.46
CA GLN A 454 15.81 -6.61 14.04
C GLN A 454 15.77 -6.76 12.53
N MET A 455 16.91 -7.14 11.95
CA MET A 455 17.01 -7.47 10.53
C MET A 455 17.44 -8.91 10.34
N ALA A 456 16.91 -9.53 9.29
CA ALA A 456 17.30 -10.86 8.85
C ALA A 456 18.41 -10.78 7.80
N VAL A 457 19.35 -11.71 7.88
CA VAL A 457 20.46 -11.89 6.93
C VAL A 457 20.21 -13.17 6.14
N HIS A 458 20.44 -13.15 4.83
CA HIS A 458 20.40 -14.33 3.97
C HIS A 458 21.66 -14.40 3.11
N VAL A 459 22.26 -15.59 2.99
CA VAL A 459 23.46 -15.81 2.16
C VAL A 459 23.07 -16.43 0.80
N PRO A 460 23.33 -15.75 -0.33
CA PRO A 460 23.14 -16.31 -1.67
C PRO A 460 24.20 -17.38 -1.97
N LEU A 461 23.75 -18.60 -2.27
CA LEU A 461 24.64 -19.76 -2.44
C LEU A 461 25.06 -20.02 -3.89
N THR A 462 24.20 -19.73 -4.87
CA THR A 462 24.50 -20.01 -6.28
C THR A 462 25.20 -18.81 -6.92
N HIS A 463 26.13 -19.06 -7.84
CA HIS A 463 26.81 -17.99 -8.58
C HIS A 463 25.83 -17.06 -9.30
N ALA A 464 24.74 -17.60 -9.86
CA ALA A 464 23.69 -16.79 -10.49
C ALA A 464 23.03 -15.83 -9.48
N ALA A 465 22.69 -16.30 -8.28
CA ALA A 465 22.10 -15.46 -7.24
C ALA A 465 23.10 -14.41 -6.71
N GLN A 466 24.38 -14.75 -6.62
CA GLN A 466 25.43 -13.79 -6.23
C GLN A 466 25.56 -12.69 -7.29
N LEU A 467 25.65 -13.04 -8.57
CA LEU A 467 25.69 -12.07 -9.68
C LEU A 467 24.44 -11.18 -9.70
N GLU A 468 23.26 -11.74 -9.45
CA GLU A 468 22.02 -10.97 -9.32
C GLU A 468 22.08 -9.97 -8.16
N CYS A 469 22.64 -10.38 -7.01
CA CYS A 469 22.83 -9.49 -5.86
C CYS A 469 23.75 -8.30 -6.21
N TRP A 470 24.89 -8.56 -6.84
CA TRP A 470 25.87 -7.55 -7.23
C TRP A 470 25.33 -6.56 -8.27
N THR A 471 24.56 -7.04 -9.24
CA THR A 471 24.09 -6.22 -10.37
C THR A 471 22.79 -5.49 -10.07
N LEU A 472 21.83 -6.14 -9.39
CA LEU A 472 20.48 -5.62 -9.22
C LEU A 472 20.17 -5.14 -7.79
N MET A 473 20.67 -5.85 -6.76
CA MET A 473 20.20 -5.64 -5.39
C MET A 473 21.13 -4.83 -4.50
N LEU A 474 22.36 -4.56 -4.94
CA LEU A 474 23.34 -3.81 -4.16
C LEU A 474 22.78 -2.43 -3.76
N SER A 475 23.09 -1.97 -2.54
CA SER A 475 22.54 -0.70 -2.03
C SER A 475 22.89 0.52 -2.90
N VAL A 476 24.07 0.52 -3.53
CA VAL A 476 24.57 1.61 -4.38
C VAL A 476 23.86 1.73 -5.73
N THR A 477 23.18 0.67 -6.19
CA THR A 477 22.39 0.73 -7.43
C THR A 477 20.96 1.20 -7.18
N ASN A 478 20.48 1.10 -5.93
CA ASN A 478 19.09 1.36 -5.54
C ASN A 478 18.96 2.67 -4.73
N LEU A 479 19.22 3.81 -5.39
CA LEU A 479 19.24 5.15 -4.77
C LEU A 479 17.93 5.94 -4.89
N LEU A 480 17.05 5.51 -5.80
CA LEU A 480 15.80 6.21 -6.12
C LEU A 480 14.58 5.44 -5.60
N ASP A 481 13.53 6.18 -5.27
CA ASP A 481 12.23 5.62 -4.94
C ASP A 481 11.51 5.15 -6.22
N PRO A 482 11.11 3.87 -6.32
CA PRO A 482 10.40 3.34 -7.49
C PRO A 482 9.04 4.00 -7.75
N ALA A 483 8.46 4.73 -6.78
CA ALA A 483 7.16 5.37 -6.95
C ALA A 483 7.22 6.70 -7.71
N ASN A 484 8.28 7.49 -7.51
CA ASN A 484 8.36 8.88 -7.98
C ASN A 484 9.71 9.25 -8.62
N GLY A 485 10.73 8.38 -8.56
CA GLY A 485 12.06 8.65 -9.10
C GLY A 485 12.88 9.69 -8.34
N LYS A 486 12.45 10.08 -7.13
CA LYS A 486 13.20 10.97 -6.24
C LYS A 486 14.21 10.16 -5.41
N PRO A 487 15.32 10.78 -4.97
CA PRO A 487 16.28 10.10 -4.11
C PRO A 487 15.63 9.64 -2.80
N ILE A 488 15.70 8.34 -2.50
CA ILE A 488 15.24 7.78 -1.22
C ILE A 488 16.35 7.78 -0.17
N VAL A 489 17.60 7.72 -0.64
CA VAL A 489 18.79 7.79 0.18
C VAL A 489 19.22 9.24 0.27
N TYR A 490 19.01 9.85 1.43
CA TYR A 490 19.43 11.22 1.72
C TYR A 490 19.85 11.33 3.19
N PRO A 491 20.74 12.29 3.52
CA PRO A 491 21.13 12.57 4.90
C PRO A 491 19.92 13.02 5.72
N SER A 492 19.83 12.56 6.96
CA SER A 492 18.74 12.93 7.86
C SER A 492 19.24 13.23 9.26
N GLN A 493 18.39 13.87 10.06
CA GLN A 493 18.62 14.17 11.48
C GLN A 493 19.97 14.90 11.67
N ASP A 494 20.88 14.30 12.44
CA ASP A 494 22.14 14.89 12.88
C ASP A 494 23.04 15.30 11.70
N MET A 495 23.04 14.53 10.60
CA MET A 495 23.82 14.86 9.41
C MET A 495 23.36 16.21 8.83
N VAL A 496 22.05 16.41 8.70
CA VAL A 496 21.46 17.65 8.18
C VAL A 496 21.74 18.81 9.15
N LEU A 497 21.62 18.57 10.46
CA LEU A 497 21.88 19.60 11.47
C LEU A 497 23.34 20.07 11.43
N GLY A 498 24.30 19.15 11.33
CA GLY A 498 25.72 19.47 11.24
C GLY A 498 26.07 20.26 9.99
N ILE A 499 25.50 19.90 8.84
CA ILE A 499 25.71 20.63 7.58
C ILE A 499 25.04 22.01 7.61
N ASN A 500 23.83 22.10 8.16
CA ASN A 500 23.13 23.37 8.30
C ASN A 500 23.93 24.32 9.20
N TYR A 501 24.41 23.83 10.34
CA TYR A 501 25.29 24.59 11.22
C TYR A 501 26.55 25.06 10.50
N LEU A 502 27.21 24.19 9.74
CA LEU A 502 28.43 24.52 8.99
C LEU A 502 28.18 25.60 7.91
N THR A 503 27.05 25.53 7.21
CA THR A 503 26.78 26.39 6.03
C THR A 503 26.04 27.69 6.34
N ARG A 504 25.52 27.84 7.56
CA ARG A 504 24.80 29.03 8.02
C ARG A 504 25.76 30.18 8.31
N ASP A 505 25.35 31.39 8.02
CA ASP A 505 26.08 32.62 8.33
C ASP A 505 25.66 33.19 9.69
N MET A 506 26.60 33.82 10.39
CA MET A 506 26.39 34.51 11.66
C MET A 506 26.93 35.95 11.54
N PRO A 507 26.06 36.97 11.57
CA PRO A 507 26.48 38.37 11.57
C PRO A 507 27.29 38.71 12.83
N GLY A 508 28.41 39.41 12.70
CA GLY A 508 29.27 39.80 13.83
C GLY A 508 30.18 38.67 14.34
N ALA A 509 30.34 37.58 13.59
CA ALA A 509 31.20 36.48 13.97
C ALA A 509 32.70 36.83 13.85
N PRO A 510 33.59 36.19 14.65
CA PRO A 510 35.03 36.43 14.57
C PRO A 510 35.59 36.18 13.16
N GLY A 511 36.26 37.19 12.61
CA GLY A 511 36.89 37.10 11.29
C GLY A 511 36.03 37.58 10.11
N GLU A 512 34.89 38.22 10.38
CA GLU A 512 34.06 38.87 9.36
C GLU A 512 34.85 39.87 8.47
N GLY A 513 34.60 39.80 7.17
CA GLY A 513 35.20 40.69 6.15
C GLY A 513 36.65 40.37 5.78
N LYS A 514 37.26 39.33 6.35
CA LYS A 514 38.63 38.90 5.99
C LYS A 514 38.68 38.28 4.59
N TYR A 515 39.88 38.33 4.01
CA TYR A 515 40.17 37.80 2.67
C TYR A 515 41.11 36.60 2.77
N PHE A 516 40.80 35.52 2.05
CA PHE A 516 41.59 34.29 2.03
C PHE A 516 41.76 33.78 0.59
N ASP A 517 42.94 33.22 0.31
CA ASP A 517 43.31 32.68 -1.00
C ASP A 517 43.51 31.15 -1.02
N ASN A 518 43.63 30.52 0.15
CA ASN A 518 43.93 29.09 0.27
C ASN A 518 43.14 28.45 1.42
N ILE A 519 42.69 27.21 1.23
CA ILE A 519 41.99 26.41 2.25
C ILE A 519 42.89 26.19 3.47
N GLY A 520 44.19 25.91 3.28
CA GLY A 520 45.08 25.67 4.42
C GLY A 520 45.27 26.88 5.35
N GLU A 521 45.24 28.11 4.78
CA GLU A 521 45.29 29.34 5.58
C GLU A 521 43.98 29.54 6.36
N LEU A 522 42.86 29.18 5.73
CA LEU A 522 41.53 29.24 6.32
C LEU A 522 41.39 28.23 7.48
N GLU A 523 41.86 26.99 7.32
CA GLU A 523 41.91 25.99 8.40
C GLU A 523 42.78 26.47 9.57
N MET A 524 43.97 27.00 9.29
CA MET A 524 44.86 27.54 10.32
C MET A 524 44.24 28.74 11.08
N ALA A 525 43.48 29.58 10.37
CA ALA A 525 42.74 30.70 10.97
C ALA A 525 41.60 30.21 11.88
N ILE A 526 40.93 29.11 11.52
CA ILE A 526 39.90 28.47 12.34
C ILE A 526 40.52 27.81 13.57
N ASP A 527 41.59 27.03 13.40
CA ASP A 527 42.27 26.31 14.49
C ASP A 527 42.89 27.26 15.52
N SER A 528 43.34 28.44 15.07
CA SER A 528 43.83 29.52 15.95
C SER A 528 42.71 30.31 16.66
N GLY A 529 41.43 30.05 16.34
CA GLY A 529 40.27 30.74 16.90
C GLY A 529 40.06 32.18 16.38
N LEU A 530 40.81 32.60 15.35
CA LEU A 530 40.74 33.94 14.76
C LEU A 530 39.63 34.09 13.72
N LEU A 531 39.03 32.97 13.31
CA LEU A 531 37.97 32.86 12.32
C LEU A 531 36.94 31.83 12.77
N SER A 532 35.65 32.18 12.74
CA SER A 532 34.55 31.23 12.97
C SER A 532 34.07 30.62 11.64
N TYR A 533 33.56 29.38 11.69
CA TYR A 533 32.97 28.69 10.53
C TYR A 533 31.85 29.50 9.84
N ASN A 534 31.11 30.28 10.63
CA ASN A 534 29.91 31.00 10.21
C ASN A 534 30.19 32.47 9.81
N ALA A 535 31.45 32.93 9.88
CA ALA A 535 31.80 34.30 9.53
C ALA A 535 31.71 34.54 8.02
N THR A 536 31.26 35.73 7.61
CA THR A 536 31.23 36.13 6.20
C THR A 536 32.63 36.59 5.76
N ILE A 537 33.18 35.94 4.73
CA ILE A 537 34.52 36.19 4.21
C ILE A 537 34.51 36.36 2.70
N ARG A 538 35.61 36.93 2.17
CA ARG A 538 35.89 36.98 0.74
C ARG A 538 36.91 35.92 0.38
N TYR A 539 36.53 35.01 -0.51
CA TYR A 539 37.39 33.91 -0.94
C TYR A 539 37.60 33.94 -2.44
N ARG A 540 38.80 33.56 -2.88
CA ARG A 540 39.13 33.38 -4.30
C ARG A 540 39.10 31.89 -4.65
N LEU A 541 38.19 31.52 -5.55
CA LEU A 541 38.12 30.15 -6.09
C LEU A 541 39.31 29.84 -7.02
N GLU A 542 39.55 28.56 -7.30
CA GLU A 542 40.63 28.11 -8.20
C GLU A 542 40.48 28.71 -9.62
N ASP A 543 39.24 28.96 -10.06
CA ASP A 543 38.91 29.60 -11.35
C ASP A 543 39.20 31.11 -11.38
N GLY A 544 39.71 31.69 -10.29
CA GLY A 544 40.04 33.12 -10.16
C GLY A 544 38.86 34.02 -9.82
N THR A 545 37.65 33.48 -9.68
CA THR A 545 36.45 34.21 -9.28
C THR A 545 36.49 34.55 -7.78
N LYS A 546 36.15 35.80 -7.45
CA LYS A 546 36.05 36.29 -6.07
C LYS A 546 34.61 36.21 -5.60
N LEU A 547 34.37 35.54 -4.48
CA LEU A 547 33.03 35.25 -4.00
C LEU A 547 32.92 35.57 -2.49
N GLU A 548 31.78 36.13 -2.08
CA GLU A 548 31.44 36.30 -0.67
C GLU A 548 30.76 35.02 -0.16
N THR A 549 31.37 34.37 0.82
CA THR A 549 30.94 33.06 1.35
C THR A 549 31.32 32.90 2.82
N THR A 550 31.09 31.72 3.39
CA THR A 550 31.53 31.37 4.75
C THR A 550 32.62 30.31 4.70
N PRO A 551 33.53 30.27 5.69
CA PRO A 551 34.55 29.22 5.78
C PRO A 551 33.95 27.81 5.78
N GLY A 552 32.82 27.64 6.46
CA GLY A 552 32.13 26.35 6.48
C GLY A 552 31.60 25.91 5.11
N ARG A 553 31.10 26.83 4.27
CA ARG A 553 30.71 26.51 2.88
C ARG A 553 31.91 26.08 2.04
N ILE A 554 33.08 26.69 2.21
CA ILE A 554 34.30 26.30 1.49
C ILE A 554 34.73 24.88 1.91
N LEU A 555 34.77 24.61 3.22
CA LEU A 555 35.11 23.29 3.75
C LEU A 555 34.14 22.22 3.26
N PHE A 556 32.84 22.51 3.24
CA PHE A 556 31.83 21.61 2.68
C PHE A 556 32.12 21.28 1.21
N ASN A 557 32.35 22.30 0.37
CA ASN A 557 32.63 22.10 -1.06
C ASN A 557 33.96 21.38 -1.33
N SER A 558 34.95 21.49 -0.44
CA SER A 558 36.26 20.86 -0.61
C SER A 558 36.22 19.32 -0.59
N VAL A 559 35.20 18.74 0.04
CA VAL A 559 35.04 17.28 0.20
C VAL A 559 34.03 16.71 -0.81
N LEU A 560 33.29 17.58 -1.50
CA LEU A 560 32.43 17.16 -2.60
C LEU A 560 33.28 16.77 -3.83
N PRO A 561 32.80 15.83 -4.66
CA PRO A 561 33.43 15.53 -5.94
C PRO A 561 33.51 16.77 -6.83
N LYS A 562 34.60 16.91 -7.59
CA LYS A 562 34.85 18.07 -8.47
C LYS A 562 33.77 18.32 -9.54
N SER A 563 32.96 17.31 -9.85
CA SER A 563 31.84 17.42 -10.81
C SER A 563 30.61 18.12 -10.22
N VAL A 564 30.54 18.29 -8.90
CA VAL A 564 29.43 18.95 -8.22
C VAL A 564 29.68 20.48 -8.21
N PRO A 565 28.73 21.31 -8.65
CA PRO A 565 28.90 22.75 -8.67
C PRO A 565 29.01 23.33 -7.25
N PHE A 566 29.78 24.41 -7.12
CA PHE A 566 30.00 25.08 -5.83
C PHE A 566 28.69 25.55 -5.19
N GLN A 567 28.41 25.10 -3.98
CA GLN A 567 27.22 25.44 -3.21
C GLN A 567 27.48 26.63 -2.30
N ASN A 568 26.85 27.77 -2.58
CA ASN A 568 26.93 28.99 -1.75
C ASN A 568 25.60 29.36 -1.06
N ALA A 569 24.84 28.37 -0.62
CA ALA A 569 23.60 28.57 0.12
C ALA A 569 23.66 27.85 1.47
N THR A 570 22.80 28.26 2.41
CA THR A 570 22.56 27.51 3.64
C THR A 570 21.82 26.23 3.28
N LEU A 571 22.38 25.08 3.64
CA LEU A 571 21.85 23.78 3.25
C LEU A 571 20.99 23.19 4.36
N GLY A 572 19.72 22.94 4.09
CA GLY A 572 18.82 22.12 4.91
C GLY A 572 18.47 20.80 4.21
N ASP A 573 17.50 20.07 4.76
CA ASP A 573 17.03 18.78 4.21
C ASP A 573 16.53 18.91 2.76
N LYS A 574 15.84 20.01 2.43
CA LYS A 574 15.27 20.23 1.09
C LYS A 574 16.35 20.52 0.06
N GLU A 575 17.29 21.39 0.39
CA GLU A 575 18.38 21.79 -0.49
C GLU A 575 19.34 20.62 -0.72
N LEU A 576 19.62 19.82 0.31
CA LEU A 576 20.44 18.60 0.19
C LEU A 576 19.79 17.56 -0.72
N LYS A 577 18.47 17.35 -0.63
CA LYS A 577 17.73 16.46 -1.53
C LYS A 577 17.78 16.93 -2.98
N ALA A 578 17.65 18.24 -3.21
CA ALA A 578 17.78 18.82 -4.54
C ALA A 578 19.20 18.58 -5.10
N LEU A 579 20.23 18.87 -4.30
CA LEU A 579 21.63 18.63 -4.68
C LEU A 579 21.91 17.17 -5.06
N ILE A 580 21.39 16.22 -4.27
CA ILE A 580 21.52 14.78 -4.56
C ILE A 580 20.77 14.41 -5.84
N GLY A 581 19.55 14.92 -6.02
CA GLY A 581 18.75 14.69 -7.22
C GLY A 581 19.42 15.20 -8.49
N ASP A 582 19.98 16.42 -8.44
CA ASP A 582 20.68 17.03 -9.57
C ASP A 582 21.97 16.28 -9.91
N THR A 583 22.71 15.84 -8.87
CA THR A 583 23.92 15.04 -9.06
C THR A 583 23.63 13.68 -9.69
N LEU A 584 22.55 13.00 -9.26
CA LEU A 584 22.11 11.72 -9.83
C LEU A 584 21.59 11.84 -11.27
N LYS A 585 21.10 13.02 -11.66
CA LYS A 585 20.68 13.27 -13.05
C LYS A 585 21.86 13.61 -13.96
N ALA A 586 22.86 14.36 -13.45
CA ALA A 586 23.98 14.85 -14.24
C ALA A 586 25.15 13.87 -14.34
N ASN A 587 25.35 13.01 -13.33
CA ASN A 587 26.52 12.15 -13.20
C ASN A 587 26.13 10.68 -13.01
N ASP A 588 27.12 9.78 -13.09
CA ASP A 588 26.95 8.37 -12.76
C ASP A 588 26.67 8.14 -11.27
N ASN A 589 25.98 7.03 -10.97
CA ASN A 589 25.64 6.64 -9.59
C ASN A 589 26.86 6.57 -8.66
N SER A 590 28.05 6.22 -9.16
CA SER A 590 29.28 6.11 -8.37
C SER A 590 29.67 7.43 -7.72
N ILE A 591 29.60 8.54 -8.47
CA ILE A 591 29.91 9.89 -7.99
C ILE A 591 28.91 10.32 -6.93
N ALA A 592 27.62 10.02 -7.14
CA ALA A 592 26.59 10.32 -6.16
C ALA A 592 26.78 9.55 -4.85
N VAL A 593 27.23 8.29 -4.91
CA VAL A 593 27.54 7.49 -3.71
C VAL A 593 28.75 8.05 -2.95
N GLU A 594 29.81 8.42 -3.67
CA GLU A 594 30.98 9.08 -3.07
C GLU A 594 30.59 10.38 -2.37
N MET A 595 29.77 11.20 -3.04
CA MET A 595 29.21 12.42 -2.47
C MET A 595 28.38 12.14 -1.20
N LEU A 596 27.53 11.11 -1.21
CA LEU A 596 26.69 10.74 -0.07
C LEU A 596 27.54 10.30 1.14
N ASP A 597 28.57 9.48 0.92
CA ASP A 597 29.50 9.07 1.98
C ASP A 597 30.29 10.27 2.54
N SER A 598 30.77 11.17 1.67
CA SER A 598 31.42 12.44 2.06
C SER A 598 30.51 13.34 2.91
N ILE A 599 29.25 13.50 2.49
CA ILE A 599 28.25 14.31 3.20
C ILE A 599 27.95 13.72 4.58
N LYS A 600 27.86 12.39 4.69
CA LYS A 600 27.68 11.68 5.97
C LYS A 600 28.85 11.96 6.92
N ASP A 601 30.08 11.79 6.44
CA ASP A 601 31.30 11.93 7.27
C ASP A 601 31.44 13.38 7.80
N ILE A 602 31.23 14.39 6.95
CA ILE A 602 31.20 15.80 7.36
C ILE A 602 30.04 16.09 8.31
N GLY A 603 28.84 15.62 7.98
CA GLY A 603 27.64 15.88 8.76
C GLY A 603 27.80 15.46 10.22
N TYR A 604 28.29 14.23 10.46
CA TYR A 604 28.54 13.75 11.82
C TYR A 604 29.68 14.50 12.53
N LYS A 605 30.76 14.84 11.82
CA LYS A 605 31.88 15.59 12.40
C LYS A 605 31.42 16.94 12.93
N TYR A 606 30.71 17.72 12.11
CA TYR A 606 30.28 19.07 12.49
C TYR A 606 29.04 19.08 13.39
N ALA A 607 28.18 18.05 13.35
CA ALA A 607 27.14 17.88 14.36
C ALA A 607 27.74 17.68 15.76
N THR A 608 28.82 16.90 15.86
CA THR A 608 29.54 16.66 17.11
C THR A 608 30.21 17.95 17.61
N LEU A 609 30.83 18.72 16.72
CA LEU A 609 31.45 20.01 17.04
C LEU A 609 30.43 21.08 17.46
N PHE A 610 29.26 21.10 16.82
CA PHE A 610 28.18 22.02 17.17
C PHE A 610 27.69 21.77 18.61
N GLY A 611 27.66 20.51 19.06
CA GLY A 611 27.30 20.17 20.44
C GLY A 611 25.87 20.59 20.79
N ALA A 612 24.93 20.42 19.85
CA ALA A 612 23.53 20.81 20.02
C ALA A 612 22.95 20.21 21.31
N THR A 613 22.36 21.06 22.15
CA THR A 613 21.63 20.64 23.35
C THR A 613 20.24 21.26 23.34
N ILE A 614 19.30 20.65 24.06
CA ILE A 614 17.96 21.20 24.27
C ILE A 614 17.76 21.40 25.76
N GLY A 615 17.73 22.66 26.17
CA GLY A 615 17.39 23.07 27.53
C GLY A 615 15.98 23.65 27.64
N LEU A 616 15.49 23.79 28.87
CA LEU A 616 14.24 24.51 29.18
C LEU A 616 14.32 26.01 28.83
N SER A 617 15.53 26.57 28.80
CA SER A 617 15.81 27.95 28.37
C SER A 617 15.57 28.18 26.89
N ASP A 618 15.79 27.16 26.05
CA ASP A 618 15.68 27.28 24.60
C ASP A 618 14.21 27.27 24.12
N MET A 619 13.33 26.69 24.93
CA MET A 619 11.88 26.71 24.72
C MET A 619 11.32 28.06 25.16
N ILE A 620 11.05 28.97 24.24
CA ILE A 620 10.52 30.31 24.56
C ILE A 620 8.98 30.27 24.58
N VAL A 621 8.36 31.01 25.49
CA VAL A 621 6.91 31.25 25.51
C VAL A 621 6.68 32.70 25.10
N PRO A 622 5.88 32.97 24.05
CA PRO A 622 5.71 34.33 23.55
C PRO A 622 5.03 35.23 24.58
N ALA A 623 5.52 36.44 24.76
CA ALA A 623 4.88 37.41 25.66
C ALA A 623 3.46 37.78 25.18
N ALA A 624 3.25 37.79 23.86
CA ALA A 624 1.95 38.05 23.22
C ALA A 624 0.87 37.00 23.57
N LYS A 625 1.24 35.84 24.12
CA LYS A 625 0.32 34.74 24.43
C LYS A 625 -0.83 35.18 25.33
N GLN A 626 -0.54 35.89 26.42
CA GLN A 626 -1.55 36.30 27.39
C GLN A 626 -2.58 37.23 26.75
N GLU A 627 -2.13 38.15 25.90
CA GLU A 627 -2.99 39.07 25.17
C GLU A 627 -3.89 38.33 24.18
N LEU A 628 -3.32 37.45 23.34
CA LEU A 628 -4.08 36.69 22.35
C LEU A 628 -5.14 35.77 22.98
N VAL A 629 -4.77 35.05 24.04
CA VAL A 629 -5.71 34.18 24.77
C VAL A 629 -6.83 34.99 25.43
N SER A 630 -6.55 36.17 25.97
CA SER A 630 -7.56 37.06 26.55
C SER A 630 -8.56 37.56 25.51
N LYS A 631 -8.07 37.94 24.32
CA LYS A 631 -8.89 38.35 23.17
C LYS A 631 -9.79 37.21 22.71
N ALA A 632 -9.25 35.99 22.61
CA ALA A 632 -10.00 34.81 22.23
C ALA A 632 -11.11 34.47 23.24
N ASN A 633 -10.83 34.54 24.55
CA ASN A 633 -11.86 34.32 25.57
C ASN A 633 -12.98 35.36 25.50
N ALA A 634 -12.66 36.64 25.22
CA ALA A 634 -13.66 37.69 25.07
C ALA A 634 -14.54 37.48 23.82
N LEU A 635 -13.95 37.03 22.71
CA LEU A 635 -14.70 36.65 21.51
C LEU A 635 -15.61 35.45 21.76
N GLN A 636 -15.10 34.41 22.43
CA GLN A 636 -15.91 33.25 22.81
C GLN A 636 -17.10 33.65 23.68
N GLN A 637 -16.91 34.56 24.65
CA GLN A 637 -18.03 35.06 25.47
C GLN A 637 -19.08 35.79 24.62
N ARG A 638 -18.67 36.63 23.66
CA ARG A 638 -19.61 37.29 22.74
C ARG A 638 -20.42 36.28 21.92
N ILE A 639 -19.79 35.20 21.43
CA ILE A 639 -20.47 34.14 20.69
C ILE A 639 -21.48 33.41 21.61
N LEU A 640 -21.11 33.13 22.86
CA LEU A 640 -22.01 32.53 23.83
C LEU A 640 -23.20 33.44 24.17
N ASP A 641 -22.97 34.75 24.27
CA ASP A 641 -24.04 35.72 24.52
C ASP A 641 -24.98 35.84 23.31
N GLN A 642 -24.47 35.80 22.08
CA GLN A 642 -25.28 35.73 20.87
C GLN A 642 -26.14 34.45 20.83
N TYR A 643 -25.60 33.31 21.24
CA TYR A 643 -26.35 32.05 21.35
C TYR A 643 -27.46 32.16 22.40
N ARG A 644 -27.15 32.72 23.59
CA ARG A 644 -28.15 32.95 24.65
C ARG A 644 -29.26 33.91 24.22
N GLN A 645 -28.94 34.90 23.40
CA GLN A 645 -29.91 35.85 22.81
C GLN A 645 -30.72 35.23 21.64
N GLY A 646 -30.37 34.02 21.20
CA GLY A 646 -31.06 33.32 20.10
C GLY A 646 -30.68 33.82 18.70
N HIS A 647 -29.54 34.51 18.54
CA HIS A 647 -29.08 35.00 17.24
C HIS A 647 -28.40 33.94 16.38
N ILE A 648 -27.84 32.91 17.01
CA ILE A 648 -27.10 31.82 16.34
C ILE A 648 -27.58 30.47 16.88
N THR A 649 -27.45 29.44 16.07
CA THR A 649 -27.76 28.05 16.44
C THR A 649 -26.62 27.40 17.23
N GLN A 650 -26.89 26.24 17.83
CA GLN A 650 -25.87 25.50 18.59
C GLN A 650 -24.73 24.98 17.71
N GLU A 651 -25.03 24.57 16.47
CA GLU A 651 -24.02 24.10 15.51
C GLU A 651 -23.11 25.26 15.06
N GLU A 652 -23.69 26.42 14.74
CA GLU A 652 -22.94 27.63 14.39
C GLU A 652 -22.08 28.11 15.55
N ARG A 653 -22.62 28.11 16.78
CA ARG A 653 -21.86 28.44 17.99
C ARG A 653 -20.63 27.53 18.12
N TYR A 654 -20.82 26.22 18.01
CA TYR A 654 -19.74 25.25 18.13
C TYR A 654 -18.65 25.47 17.07
N ASN A 655 -19.02 25.64 15.79
CA ASN A 655 -18.08 25.88 14.69
C ASN A 655 -17.31 27.19 14.86
N ARG A 656 -18.00 28.29 15.21
CA ARG A 656 -17.36 29.60 15.45
C ARG A 656 -16.39 29.57 16.62
N VAL A 657 -16.70 28.87 17.70
CA VAL A 657 -15.77 28.72 18.83
C VAL A 657 -14.52 27.95 18.42
N ILE A 658 -14.65 26.89 17.63
CA ILE A 658 -13.52 26.13 17.09
C ILE A 658 -12.64 27.02 16.20
N GLU A 659 -13.25 27.83 15.33
CA GLU A 659 -12.54 28.74 14.43
C GLU A 659 -11.71 29.77 15.22
N VAL A 660 -12.31 30.43 16.23
CA VAL A 660 -11.62 31.40 17.09
C VAL A 660 -10.37 30.80 17.72
N TRP A 661 -10.49 29.59 18.29
CA TRP A 661 -9.35 28.93 18.92
C TRP A 661 -8.30 28.43 17.93
N THR A 662 -8.71 28.05 16.72
CA THR A 662 -7.79 27.65 15.64
C THR A 662 -6.97 28.86 15.15
N GLN A 663 -7.63 29.97 14.84
CA GLN A 663 -6.96 31.22 14.42
C GLN A 663 -6.01 31.75 15.50
N THR A 664 -6.45 31.74 16.77
CA THR A 664 -5.62 32.19 17.90
C THR A 664 -4.36 31.33 18.03
N ASN A 665 -4.49 30.02 17.82
CA ASN A 665 -3.37 29.08 17.88
C ASN A 665 -2.36 29.32 16.76
N ASP A 666 -2.83 29.63 15.55
CA ASP A 666 -1.96 29.93 14.40
C ASP A 666 -1.24 31.27 14.59
N GLN A 667 -1.93 32.32 15.02
CA GLN A 667 -1.31 33.61 15.36
C GLN A 667 -0.25 33.47 16.45
N LEU A 668 -0.51 32.65 17.47
CA LEU A 668 0.45 32.37 18.53
C LEU A 668 1.68 31.61 18.00
N THR A 669 1.47 30.70 17.04
CA THR A 669 2.55 29.95 16.39
C THR A 669 3.46 30.86 15.60
N ASP A 670 2.89 31.80 14.84
CA ASP A 670 3.67 32.76 14.06
C ASP A 670 4.47 33.71 14.97
N ALA A 671 3.86 34.19 16.06
CA ALA A 671 4.55 34.99 17.06
C ALA A 671 5.73 34.22 17.71
N LEU A 672 5.51 32.95 18.06
CA LEU A 672 6.55 32.07 18.60
C LEU A 672 7.71 31.87 17.63
N MET A 673 7.42 31.60 16.36
CA MET A 673 8.44 31.39 15.34
C MET A 673 9.25 32.66 15.08
N ALA A 674 8.63 33.84 15.13
CA ALA A 674 9.32 35.11 15.00
C ALA A 674 10.30 35.37 16.15
N GLU A 675 9.89 35.12 17.40
CA GLU A 675 10.77 35.25 18.58
C GLU A 675 11.92 34.25 18.55
N LEU A 676 11.65 32.99 18.19
CA LEU A 676 12.67 31.94 18.10
C LEU A 676 13.73 32.25 17.05
N LYS A 677 13.35 32.91 15.94
CA LYS A 677 14.29 33.30 14.88
C LYS A 677 15.30 34.35 15.33
N VAL A 678 14.92 35.25 16.25
CA VAL A 678 15.80 36.31 16.78
C VAL A 678 16.65 35.80 17.94
N SER A 679 16.15 34.81 18.69
CA SER A 679 16.85 34.21 19.82
C SER A 679 18.23 33.69 19.45
N GLN A 680 19.24 34.04 20.27
CA GLN A 680 20.65 33.65 20.08
C GLN A 680 21.17 33.94 18.66
N ASN A 681 20.82 35.09 18.07
CA ASN A 681 21.17 35.46 16.69
C ASN A 681 20.75 34.40 15.64
N GLY A 682 19.66 33.68 15.90
CA GLY A 682 19.15 32.63 15.02
C GLY A 682 19.85 31.27 15.19
N PHE A 683 20.63 31.08 16.26
CA PHE A 683 21.30 29.82 16.61
C PHE A 683 20.65 29.07 17.78
N ASN A 684 19.41 29.42 18.15
CA ASN A 684 18.64 28.61 19.10
C ASN A 684 18.53 27.16 18.58
N PRO A 685 18.97 26.14 19.34
CA PRO A 685 18.98 24.74 18.88
C PRO A 685 17.60 24.22 18.46
N LEU A 686 16.53 24.61 19.17
CA LEU A 686 15.16 24.21 18.85
C LEU A 686 14.71 24.78 17.50
N PHE A 687 15.08 26.04 17.23
CA PHE A 687 14.79 26.69 15.96
C PHE A 687 15.60 26.05 14.83
N LEU A 688 16.90 25.83 15.04
CA LEU A 688 17.80 25.22 14.06
C LEU A 688 17.34 23.82 13.64
N MET A 689 16.90 22.98 14.58
CA MET A 689 16.43 21.63 14.26
C MET A 689 15.19 21.63 13.35
N ALA A 690 14.26 22.59 13.54
CA ALA A 690 13.07 22.69 12.72
C ALA A 690 13.29 23.46 11.40
N ASP A 691 14.11 24.50 11.41
CA ASP A 691 14.46 25.31 10.22
C ASP A 691 15.30 24.51 9.23
N SER A 692 16.29 23.74 9.73
CA SER A 692 17.09 22.83 8.90
C SER A 692 16.29 21.65 8.34
N GLY A 693 15.13 21.34 8.93
CA GLY A 693 14.35 20.14 8.61
C GLY A 693 14.94 18.84 9.18
N ALA A 694 15.98 18.91 10.01
CA ALA A 694 16.61 17.75 10.63
C ALA A 694 15.62 16.97 11.50
N ARG A 695 14.92 17.66 12.41
CA ARG A 695 13.88 17.10 13.25
C ARG A 695 13.03 18.22 13.86
N GLY A 696 11.72 18.03 13.89
CA GLY A 696 10.82 19.04 14.44
C GLY A 696 9.93 19.65 13.36
N SER A 697 8.64 19.76 13.66
CA SER A 697 7.70 20.52 12.85
C SER A 697 7.27 21.80 13.57
N LYS A 698 6.77 22.78 12.82
CA LYS A 698 6.10 23.96 13.39
C LYS A 698 5.01 23.56 14.40
N THR A 699 4.26 22.51 14.11
CA THR A 699 3.22 21.97 15.00
C THR A 699 3.76 21.37 16.30
N GLN A 700 4.96 20.78 16.29
CA GLN A 700 5.60 20.28 17.52
C GLN A 700 6.17 21.43 18.37
N ILE A 701 6.83 22.40 17.75
CA ILE A 701 7.31 23.62 18.42
C ILE A 701 6.15 24.38 19.08
N ARG A 702 5.03 24.49 18.36
CA ARG A 702 3.78 25.08 18.87
C ARG A 702 3.32 24.44 20.18
N GLN A 703 3.41 23.11 20.31
CA GLN A 703 3.00 22.42 21.54
C GLN A 703 3.99 22.64 22.71
N LEU A 704 5.26 22.93 22.41
CA LEU A 704 6.29 23.17 23.43
C LEU A 704 6.19 24.57 24.03
N GLY A 705 6.13 25.62 23.19
CA GLY A 705 6.19 27.02 23.62
C GLY A 705 4.91 27.84 23.41
N GLY A 706 4.02 27.42 22.51
CA GLY A 706 2.79 28.12 22.17
C GLY A 706 1.62 27.67 23.05
N MET A 707 0.66 26.99 22.43
CA MET A 707 -0.45 26.30 23.10
C MET A 707 -0.69 24.97 22.40
N ARG A 708 -1.24 23.99 23.12
CA ARG A 708 -1.54 22.68 22.50
C ARG A 708 -2.75 22.75 21.58
N GLY A 709 -3.74 23.58 21.91
CA GLY A 709 -4.91 23.84 21.08
C GLY A 709 -6.05 22.83 21.27
N LEU A 710 -6.83 22.63 20.21
CA LEU A 710 -8.01 21.78 20.20
C LEU A 710 -7.67 20.30 20.00
N MET A 711 -8.39 19.41 20.68
CA MET A 711 -8.19 17.95 20.64
C MET A 711 -9.41 17.26 20.03
N ALA A 712 -9.19 16.12 19.36
CA ALA A 712 -10.28 15.31 18.81
C ALA A 712 -10.78 14.26 19.81
N LYS A 713 -12.10 14.03 19.83
CA LYS A 713 -12.74 12.89 20.51
C LYS A 713 -12.48 11.61 19.73
N PRO A 714 -12.66 10.43 20.34
CA PRO A 714 -12.60 9.14 19.63
C PRO A 714 -13.64 9.00 18.50
N SER A 715 -14.73 9.78 18.54
CA SER A 715 -15.73 9.88 17.46
C SER A 715 -15.21 10.61 16.22
N GLY A 716 -14.20 11.47 16.37
CA GLY A 716 -13.71 12.38 15.34
C GLY A 716 -14.04 13.85 15.62
N ASP A 717 -15.06 14.12 16.45
CA ASP A 717 -15.49 15.50 16.73
C ASP A 717 -14.46 16.25 17.56
N VAL A 718 -14.35 17.56 17.34
CA VAL A 718 -13.40 18.41 18.08
C VAL A 718 -13.96 18.74 19.46
N ILE A 719 -13.11 18.74 20.48
CA ILE A 719 -13.50 19.14 21.83
C ILE A 719 -13.44 20.66 21.89
N GLU A 720 -14.57 21.30 22.19
CA GLU A 720 -14.70 22.77 22.29
C GLU A 720 -13.74 23.36 23.33
N PHE A 721 -13.43 22.62 24.39
CA PHE A 721 -12.51 23.05 25.44
C PHE A 721 -11.04 22.96 24.96
N PRO A 722 -10.36 24.09 24.68
CA PRO A 722 -8.99 24.08 24.19
C PRO A 722 -8.00 23.88 25.35
N ILE A 723 -6.86 23.27 25.04
CA ILE A 723 -5.73 23.21 25.95
C ILE A 723 -4.90 24.47 25.74
N LYS A 724 -4.99 25.41 26.70
CA LYS A 724 -4.35 26.73 26.65
C LYS A 724 -2.88 26.64 27.07
N SER A 725 -2.57 25.69 27.94
CA SER A 725 -1.22 25.43 28.43
C SER A 725 -0.34 24.77 27.37
N ASN A 726 0.98 24.92 27.52
CA ASN A 726 1.98 24.20 26.71
C ASN A 726 2.81 23.23 27.57
N PHE A 727 3.69 22.44 26.94
CA PHE A 727 4.49 21.47 27.70
C PHE A 727 5.52 22.11 28.64
N LYS A 728 5.99 23.33 28.35
CA LYS A 728 6.91 24.05 29.24
C LYS A 728 6.22 24.54 30.51
N GLU A 729 4.99 25.03 30.39
CA GLU A 729 4.15 25.50 31.51
C GLU A 729 3.57 24.32 32.32
N GLY A 730 3.39 23.16 31.69
CA GLY A 730 2.74 22.00 32.26
C GLY A 730 1.24 21.96 31.97
N LEU A 731 0.65 20.76 32.06
CA LEU A 731 -0.78 20.55 31.78
C LEU A 731 -1.54 20.30 33.09
N SER A 732 -2.73 20.88 33.21
CA SER A 732 -3.65 20.50 34.29
C SER A 732 -4.17 19.06 34.11
N ILE A 733 -4.71 18.47 35.18
CA ILE A 733 -5.25 17.09 35.14
C ILE A 733 -6.33 16.94 34.06
N ILE A 734 -7.21 17.93 33.92
CA ILE A 734 -8.30 17.93 32.93
C ILE A 734 -7.74 18.04 31.52
N GLU A 735 -6.83 18.97 31.26
CA GLU A 735 -6.18 19.13 29.95
C GLU A 735 -5.41 17.87 29.53
N PHE A 736 -4.68 17.26 30.48
CA PHE A 736 -3.97 16.02 30.25
C PHE A 736 -4.96 14.89 29.91
N PHE A 737 -6.03 14.73 30.69
CA PHE A 737 -7.06 13.71 30.45
C PHE A 737 -7.71 13.87 29.08
N ILE A 738 -8.10 15.09 28.70
CA ILE A 738 -8.64 15.40 27.37
C ILE A 738 -7.67 14.98 26.26
N SER A 739 -6.38 15.28 26.43
CA SER A 739 -5.34 14.89 25.47
C SER A 739 -5.18 13.37 25.33
N THR A 740 -5.43 12.59 26.39
CA THR A 740 -5.27 11.12 26.32
C THR A 740 -6.27 10.45 25.37
N ASN A 741 -7.45 11.04 25.17
CA ASN A 741 -8.49 10.47 24.30
C ASN A 741 -8.03 10.41 22.83
N GLY A 742 -7.52 11.53 22.31
CA GLY A 742 -6.97 11.60 20.95
C GLY A 742 -5.75 10.70 20.78
N ALA A 743 -4.80 10.75 21.73
CA ALA A 743 -3.60 9.93 21.69
C ALA A 743 -3.91 8.41 21.68
N ARG A 744 -4.83 7.96 22.53
CA ARG A 744 -5.24 6.54 22.61
C ARG A 744 -5.95 6.09 21.34
N LYS A 745 -6.79 6.95 20.75
CA LYS A 745 -7.45 6.67 19.47
C LYS A 745 -6.42 6.54 18.35
N GLY A 746 -5.45 7.46 18.26
CA GLY A 746 -4.34 7.39 17.30
C GLY A 746 -3.52 6.10 17.41
N LEU A 747 -3.18 5.68 18.64
CA LEU A 747 -2.49 4.41 18.91
C LEU A 747 -3.31 3.19 18.47
N SER A 748 -4.60 3.18 18.81
CA SER A 748 -5.51 2.07 18.49
C SER A 748 -5.72 1.95 16.97
N ASP A 749 -5.92 3.08 16.30
CA ASP A 749 -6.09 3.13 14.84
C ASP A 749 -4.82 2.69 14.12
N THR A 750 -3.64 3.07 14.60
CA THR A 750 -2.35 2.63 14.04
C THR A 750 -2.23 1.11 14.13
N ALA A 751 -2.58 0.50 15.27
CA ALA A 751 -2.52 -0.95 15.45
C ALA A 751 -3.53 -1.72 14.57
N LEU A 752 -4.73 -1.16 14.34
CA LEU A 752 -5.79 -1.83 13.57
C LEU A 752 -5.67 -1.60 12.06
N LYS A 753 -5.49 -0.35 11.62
CA LYS A 753 -5.50 0.04 10.20
C LYS A 753 -4.28 -0.47 9.43
N THR A 754 -3.15 -0.68 10.10
CA THR A 754 -1.94 -1.26 9.47
C THR A 754 -2.22 -2.64 8.85
N ALA A 755 -3.08 -3.44 9.49
CA ALA A 755 -3.45 -4.76 8.95
C ALA A 755 -4.32 -4.67 7.68
N GLU A 756 -5.17 -3.65 7.59
CA GLU A 756 -6.03 -3.40 6.43
C GLU A 756 -5.23 -2.90 5.23
N ALA A 757 -4.32 -1.95 5.45
CA ALA A 757 -3.41 -1.45 4.41
C ALA A 757 -2.54 -2.59 3.84
N GLY A 758 -1.92 -3.41 4.70
CA GLY A 758 -1.16 -4.58 4.25
C GLY A 758 -2.01 -5.62 3.50
N TYR A 759 -3.28 -5.79 3.87
CA TYR A 759 -4.21 -6.66 3.15
C TYR A 759 -4.56 -6.10 1.76
N LEU A 760 -4.75 -4.78 1.63
CA LEU A 760 -4.96 -4.11 0.36
C LEU A 760 -3.75 -4.29 -0.57
N THR A 761 -2.53 -4.04 -0.07
CA THR A 761 -1.29 -4.27 -0.84
C THR A 761 -1.22 -5.69 -1.38
N ARG A 762 -1.54 -6.69 -0.56
CA ARG A 762 -1.57 -8.08 -1.02
C ARG A 762 -2.60 -8.29 -2.14
N ARG A 763 -3.80 -7.72 -2.02
CA ARG A 763 -4.82 -7.83 -3.07
C ARG A 763 -4.40 -7.15 -4.36
N LEU A 764 -3.69 -6.01 -4.27
CA LEU A 764 -3.13 -5.34 -5.44
C LEU A 764 -2.10 -6.24 -6.11
N VAL A 765 -1.15 -6.80 -5.36
CA VAL A 765 -0.17 -7.76 -5.85
C VAL A 765 -0.84 -8.98 -6.49
N ASP A 766 -1.84 -9.58 -5.84
CA ASP A 766 -2.57 -10.74 -6.36
C ASP A 766 -3.25 -10.46 -7.72
N ILE A 767 -3.60 -9.20 -8.00
CA ILE A 767 -4.24 -8.78 -9.27
C ILE A 767 -3.19 -8.38 -10.32
N SER A 768 -2.09 -7.74 -9.91
CA SER A 768 -1.13 -7.13 -10.82
C SER A 768 0.12 -7.98 -11.08
N GLN A 769 0.32 -9.11 -10.39
CA GLN A 769 1.54 -9.92 -10.50
C GLN A 769 1.89 -10.38 -11.92
N ASP A 770 0.89 -10.60 -12.78
CA ASP A 770 1.08 -11.09 -14.14
C ASP A 770 1.39 -9.96 -15.15
N VAL A 771 1.43 -8.70 -14.68
CA VAL A 771 1.71 -7.53 -15.51
C VAL A 771 3.23 -7.30 -15.55
N VAL A 772 3.86 -7.83 -16.59
CA VAL A 772 5.30 -7.77 -16.89
C VAL A 772 5.53 -7.08 -18.22
N VAL A 773 6.69 -6.43 -18.40
CA VAL A 773 7.07 -5.88 -19.71
C VAL A 773 7.55 -7.01 -20.62
N ASN A 774 6.80 -7.34 -21.68
CA ASN A 774 7.06 -8.51 -22.53
C ASN A 774 7.52 -8.18 -23.94
N GLU A 775 7.20 -6.98 -24.45
CA GLU A 775 7.52 -6.55 -25.81
C GLU A 775 8.00 -5.10 -25.81
N ASP A 776 8.67 -4.67 -26.88
CA ASP A 776 9.21 -3.32 -26.99
C ASP A 776 8.11 -2.30 -27.34
N ASP A 777 7.30 -2.61 -28.36
CA ASP A 777 6.24 -1.75 -28.88
C ASP A 777 5.00 -2.56 -29.27
N CYS A 778 3.82 -2.16 -28.78
CA CYS A 778 2.54 -2.75 -29.17
C CYS A 778 1.91 -2.08 -30.41
N HIS A 779 2.55 -1.05 -30.97
CA HIS A 779 2.10 -0.26 -32.12
C HIS A 779 0.72 0.38 -31.99
N THR A 780 0.21 0.55 -30.76
CA THR A 780 -1.06 1.25 -30.56
C THR A 780 -0.96 2.72 -30.97
N ILE A 781 -2.01 3.20 -31.61
CA ILE A 781 -2.21 4.61 -31.97
C ILE A 781 -3.07 5.31 -30.89
N ASN A 782 -3.54 4.56 -29.88
CA ASN A 782 -4.39 5.09 -28.82
C ASN A 782 -3.55 5.68 -27.68
N GLY A 783 -3.88 6.91 -27.29
CA GLY A 783 -3.27 7.60 -26.16
C GLY A 783 -4.28 8.26 -25.24
N ILE A 784 -3.80 8.85 -24.16
CA ILE A 784 -4.59 9.65 -23.23
C ILE A 784 -3.97 11.05 -23.15
N HIS A 785 -4.80 12.09 -23.31
CA HIS A 785 -4.37 13.46 -23.09
C HIS A 785 -4.04 13.70 -21.62
N ARG A 786 -2.83 14.17 -21.32
CA ARG A 786 -2.39 14.59 -19.99
C ARG A 786 -2.16 16.09 -19.98
N GLY A 787 -2.76 16.78 -19.01
CA GLY A 787 -2.56 18.21 -18.71
C GLY A 787 -2.13 18.43 -17.26
N ALA A 788 -1.78 19.65 -16.88
CA ALA A 788 -1.51 19.99 -15.46
C ALA A 788 -2.76 19.75 -14.58
N ILE A 789 -2.55 19.31 -13.33
CA ILE A 789 -3.64 19.17 -12.35
C ILE A 789 -3.76 20.46 -11.56
N LYS A 790 -4.95 21.08 -11.59
CA LYS A 790 -5.25 22.33 -10.90
C LYS A 790 -6.36 22.10 -9.87
N ASP A 791 -6.20 22.64 -8.67
CA ASP A 791 -7.24 22.73 -7.65
C ASP A 791 -7.56 24.22 -7.44
N GLY A 792 -8.67 24.69 -8.05
CA GLY A 792 -8.90 26.11 -8.23
C GLY A 792 -7.79 26.76 -9.07
N ASP A 793 -7.10 27.76 -8.50
CA ASP A 793 -5.99 28.48 -9.12
C ASP A 793 -4.60 27.89 -8.77
N GLU A 794 -4.52 26.99 -7.79
CA GLU A 794 -3.27 26.34 -7.43
C GLU A 794 -2.95 25.16 -8.37
N ILE A 795 -1.77 25.20 -8.97
CA ILE A 795 -1.24 24.08 -9.76
C ILE A 795 -0.67 23.08 -8.77
N VAL A 796 -1.37 21.96 -8.59
CA VAL A 796 -0.95 20.88 -7.70
C VAL A 796 0.21 20.09 -8.32
N GLU A 797 0.13 19.82 -9.63
CA GLU A 797 1.15 19.09 -10.38
C GLU A 797 1.30 19.73 -11.77
N THR A 798 2.54 20.09 -12.13
CA THR A 798 2.85 20.78 -13.39
C THR A 798 2.72 19.85 -14.59
N LEU A 799 2.68 20.40 -15.81
CA LEU A 799 2.64 19.55 -17.00
C LEU A 799 3.95 18.80 -17.17
N SER A 800 5.09 19.47 -16.94
CA SER A 800 6.42 18.90 -17.10
C SER A 800 6.60 17.64 -16.24
N GLU A 801 6.23 17.68 -14.96
CA GLU A 801 6.34 16.52 -14.05
C GLU A 801 5.54 15.30 -14.52
N ARG A 802 4.40 15.52 -15.17
CA ARG A 802 3.50 14.43 -15.62
C ARG A 802 3.93 13.78 -16.93
N ILE A 803 4.62 14.52 -17.81
CA ILE A 803 5.01 14.04 -19.14
C ILE A 803 6.41 13.42 -19.17
N VAL A 804 7.28 13.75 -18.21
CA VAL A 804 8.64 13.20 -18.14
C VAL A 804 8.62 11.67 -18.11
N GLY A 805 9.50 11.07 -18.91
CA GLY A 805 9.67 9.62 -19.00
C GLY A 805 8.53 8.88 -19.73
N ARG A 806 7.64 9.60 -20.43
CA ARG A 806 6.55 9.03 -21.24
C ARG A 806 6.83 9.25 -22.73
N CYS A 807 6.18 8.44 -23.56
CA CYS A 807 6.26 8.55 -25.02
C CYS A 807 4.99 9.20 -25.58
N PRO A 808 5.08 10.25 -26.42
CA PRO A 808 3.93 10.82 -27.09
C PRO A 808 3.48 9.91 -28.25
N VAL A 809 2.19 9.94 -28.56
CA VAL A 809 1.62 9.18 -29.69
C VAL A 809 1.92 9.88 -31.02
N GLU A 810 1.88 11.20 -31.01
CA GLU A 810 2.06 12.08 -32.17
C GLU A 810 3.17 13.10 -31.89
N ASP A 811 3.69 13.72 -32.95
CA ASP A 811 4.70 14.76 -32.83
C ASP A 811 4.11 15.98 -32.11
N VAL A 812 4.76 16.42 -31.04
CA VAL A 812 4.35 17.60 -30.27
C VAL A 812 4.96 18.82 -30.94
N LEU A 813 4.11 19.63 -31.58
CA LEU A 813 4.53 20.83 -32.28
C LEU A 813 4.39 22.08 -31.40
N HIS A 814 5.33 23.01 -31.55
CA HIS A 814 5.21 24.33 -30.93
C HIS A 814 4.01 25.08 -31.54
N PRO A 815 3.09 25.67 -30.73
CA PRO A 815 1.85 26.27 -31.22
C PRO A 815 2.06 27.36 -32.27
N PHE A 816 3.11 28.16 -32.12
CA PHE A 816 3.44 29.29 -33.00
C PHE A 816 4.43 28.94 -34.12
N SER A 817 5.64 28.46 -33.79
CA SER A 817 6.70 28.19 -34.77
C SER A 817 6.51 26.92 -35.60
N ARG A 818 5.64 26.00 -35.16
CA ARG A 818 5.47 24.63 -35.71
C ARG A 818 6.75 23.79 -35.70
N GLU A 819 7.74 24.16 -34.90
CA GLU A 819 8.91 23.33 -34.66
C GLU A 819 8.49 22.07 -33.86
N VAL A 820 9.08 20.92 -34.19
CA VAL A 820 8.84 19.67 -33.46
C VAL A 820 9.58 19.73 -32.13
N LEU A 821 8.84 19.79 -31.03
CA LEU A 821 9.37 19.80 -29.67
C LEU A 821 9.67 18.39 -29.16
N ALA A 822 8.79 17.43 -29.48
CA ALA A 822 9.00 16.01 -29.17
C ALA A 822 8.47 15.14 -30.31
N VAL A 823 9.24 14.10 -30.67
CA VAL A 823 8.90 13.16 -31.73
C VAL A 823 8.01 12.04 -31.19
N ALA A 824 7.06 11.58 -31.99
CA ALA A 824 6.20 10.44 -31.70
C ALA A 824 7.04 9.20 -31.33
N ASN A 825 6.60 8.48 -30.29
CA ASN A 825 7.22 7.26 -29.76
C ASN A 825 8.61 7.41 -29.15
N GLU A 826 9.15 8.62 -29.03
CA GLU A 826 10.39 8.89 -28.30
C GLU A 826 10.10 9.29 -26.85
N GLU A 827 10.99 8.93 -25.92
CA GLU A 827 10.83 9.28 -24.51
C GLU A 827 11.03 10.79 -24.30
N ILE A 828 10.13 11.42 -23.54
CA ILE A 828 10.26 12.84 -23.18
C ILE A 828 11.22 12.98 -21.99
N ASP A 829 12.38 13.57 -22.26
CA ASP A 829 13.36 13.96 -21.24
C ASP A 829 12.92 15.19 -20.43
N ASP A 830 13.52 15.40 -19.25
CA ASP A 830 13.29 16.56 -18.38
C ASP A 830 13.44 17.91 -19.12
N ALA A 831 14.45 18.04 -20.00
CA ALA A 831 14.69 19.27 -20.76
C ALA A 831 13.61 19.51 -21.82
N THR A 832 13.17 18.44 -22.50
CA THR A 832 12.10 18.50 -23.51
C THR A 832 10.75 18.79 -22.86
N ALA A 833 10.49 18.23 -21.68
CA ALA A 833 9.28 18.51 -20.92
C ALA A 833 9.16 19.99 -20.52
N LYS A 834 10.27 20.62 -20.10
CA LYS A 834 10.30 22.06 -19.83
C LYS A 834 10.04 22.89 -21.08
N LYS A 835 10.65 22.54 -22.22
CA LYS A 835 10.38 23.21 -23.51
C LYS A 835 8.90 23.14 -23.91
N ILE A 836 8.24 22.01 -23.65
CA ILE A 836 6.80 21.83 -23.93
C ILE A 836 5.95 22.75 -23.03
N GLU A 837 6.30 22.85 -21.75
CA GLU A 837 5.62 23.73 -20.80
C GLU A 837 5.85 25.22 -21.12
N ASP A 838 7.09 25.61 -21.42
CA ASP A 838 7.48 26.97 -21.82
C ASP A 838 6.83 27.39 -23.15
N ALA A 839 6.53 26.44 -24.04
CA ALA A 839 5.78 26.68 -25.27
C ALA A 839 4.28 26.95 -25.03
N GLY A 840 3.79 26.83 -23.79
CA GLY A 840 2.40 27.08 -23.40
C GLY A 840 1.42 25.99 -23.82
N ILE A 841 1.91 24.76 -24.05
CA ILE A 841 1.04 23.62 -24.40
C ILE A 841 0.31 23.16 -23.14
N GLU A 842 -1.02 23.05 -23.18
CA GLU A 842 -1.81 22.65 -22.01
C GLU A 842 -1.95 21.12 -21.86
N ARG A 843 -1.97 20.39 -22.98
CA ARG A 843 -2.25 18.95 -23.01
C ARG A 843 -1.42 18.25 -24.08
N VAL A 844 -0.87 17.09 -23.74
CA VAL A 844 -0.09 16.23 -24.65
C VAL A 844 -0.74 14.85 -24.73
N LEU A 845 -0.86 14.29 -25.94
CA LEU A 845 -1.37 12.94 -26.16
C LEU A 845 -0.25 11.91 -25.93
N LEU A 846 -0.33 11.17 -24.82
CA LEU A 846 0.70 10.22 -24.41
C LEU A 846 0.24 8.76 -24.51
N ARG A 847 1.18 7.87 -24.82
CA ARG A 847 1.00 6.42 -24.68
C ARG A 847 0.86 6.06 -23.21
N THR A 848 -0.03 5.12 -22.90
CA THR A 848 -0.26 4.69 -21.52
C THR A 848 -0.42 3.19 -21.42
N VAL A 849 -0.24 2.67 -20.21
CA VAL A 849 -0.48 1.24 -19.90
C VAL A 849 -1.93 0.82 -20.16
N LEU A 850 -2.89 1.73 -20.01
CA LEU A 850 -4.32 1.44 -20.21
C LEU A 850 -4.69 1.28 -21.70
N THR A 851 -3.97 1.96 -22.59
CA THR A 851 -4.19 1.89 -24.03
C THR A 851 -3.27 0.87 -24.70
N CYS A 852 -2.51 0.08 -23.92
CA CYS A 852 -1.58 -0.90 -24.45
C CYS A 852 -2.33 -2.09 -25.06
N GLU A 853 -1.99 -2.45 -26.30
CA GLU A 853 -2.58 -3.58 -27.03
C GLU A 853 -1.78 -4.88 -26.90
N ALA A 854 -0.79 -4.92 -25.99
CA ALA A 854 -0.03 -6.13 -25.68
C ALA A 854 -0.97 -7.25 -25.21
N LYS A 855 -0.85 -8.45 -25.78
CA LYS A 855 -1.72 -9.60 -25.41
C LYS A 855 -1.46 -10.08 -23.97
N HIS A 856 -0.20 -10.02 -23.54
CA HIS A 856 0.24 -10.42 -22.21
C HIS A 856 1.16 -9.33 -21.66
N GLY A 857 0.81 -8.75 -20.51
CA GLY A 857 1.61 -7.72 -19.87
C GLY A 857 1.50 -6.36 -20.57
N VAL A 858 2.63 -5.66 -20.71
CA VAL A 858 2.70 -4.30 -21.26
C VAL A 858 3.93 -4.18 -22.17
N CYS A 859 3.89 -3.28 -23.15
CA CYS A 859 5.08 -2.93 -23.93
C CYS A 859 5.94 -1.85 -23.25
N ARG A 860 7.24 -1.81 -23.58
CA ARG A 860 8.19 -0.83 -23.05
C ARG A 860 7.75 0.60 -23.33
N LYS A 861 7.30 0.93 -24.54
CA LYS A 861 6.90 2.32 -24.90
C LYS A 861 5.62 2.81 -24.20
N CYS A 862 4.65 1.93 -23.93
CA CYS A 862 3.44 2.30 -23.18
C CYS A 862 3.72 2.52 -21.69
N TYR A 863 4.75 1.88 -21.14
CA TYR A 863 5.21 2.14 -19.78
C TYR A 863 6.13 3.36 -19.72
N GLY A 864 7.18 3.40 -20.54
CA GLY A 864 8.18 4.46 -20.58
C GLY A 864 9.37 4.19 -19.65
N ARG A 865 9.71 5.17 -18.82
CA ARG A 865 10.87 5.16 -17.92
C ARG A 865 10.64 4.30 -16.67
N ASN A 866 11.67 3.55 -16.27
CA ASN A 866 11.74 2.95 -14.93
C ASN A 866 12.24 4.01 -13.94
N LEU A 867 11.37 4.42 -13.02
CA LEU A 867 11.65 5.46 -12.03
C LEU A 867 12.73 5.04 -11.02
N ALA A 868 12.96 3.74 -10.80
CA ALA A 868 13.97 3.28 -9.86
C ALA A 868 15.41 3.44 -10.39
N THR A 869 15.59 3.45 -11.71
CA THR A 869 16.90 3.53 -12.36
C THR A 869 17.06 4.75 -13.26
N ASN A 870 15.98 5.51 -13.47
CA ASN A 870 15.93 6.64 -14.39
C ASN A 870 16.33 6.30 -15.83
N ARG A 871 16.16 5.04 -16.23
CA ARG A 871 16.40 4.52 -17.59
C ARG A 871 15.10 3.95 -18.17
N PRO A 872 14.98 3.81 -19.50
CA PRO A 872 13.85 3.10 -20.09
C PRO A 872 13.68 1.70 -19.48
N VAL A 873 12.43 1.25 -19.31
CA VAL A 873 12.16 -0.07 -18.72
C VAL A 873 12.72 -1.22 -19.59
N VAL A 874 13.21 -2.27 -18.95
CA VAL A 874 13.78 -3.45 -19.62
C VAL A 874 12.71 -4.55 -19.73
N ILE A 875 12.80 -5.38 -20.78
CA ILE A 875 11.94 -6.55 -20.95
C ILE A 875 12.18 -7.52 -19.79
N GLY A 876 11.11 -7.99 -19.17
CA GLY A 876 11.12 -8.85 -17.99
C GLY A 876 10.87 -8.11 -16.67
N GLU A 877 10.80 -6.77 -16.66
CA GLU A 877 10.52 -6.01 -15.43
C GLU A 877 9.08 -6.25 -14.96
N ALA A 878 8.91 -6.65 -13.69
CA ALA A 878 7.61 -6.91 -13.07
C ALA A 878 6.90 -5.62 -12.61
N VAL A 879 6.52 -4.76 -13.57
CA VAL A 879 5.92 -3.44 -13.32
C VAL A 879 4.64 -3.49 -12.51
N GLY A 880 3.86 -4.57 -12.60
CA GLY A 880 2.66 -4.75 -11.79
C GLY A 880 2.93 -4.92 -10.30
N ILE A 881 3.99 -5.63 -9.93
CA ILE A 881 4.41 -5.78 -8.53
C ILE A 881 4.92 -4.45 -7.99
N ILE A 882 5.75 -3.76 -8.78
CA ILE A 882 6.29 -2.44 -8.43
C ILE A 882 5.14 -1.46 -8.18
N ALA A 883 4.16 -1.38 -9.08
CA ALA A 883 3.01 -0.50 -8.92
C ALA A 883 2.18 -0.82 -7.66
N ALA A 884 1.93 -2.10 -7.38
CA ALA A 884 1.21 -2.50 -6.17
C ALA A 884 1.94 -2.11 -4.89
N GLN A 885 3.27 -2.24 -4.86
CA GLN A 885 4.10 -1.82 -3.72
C GLN A 885 4.14 -0.29 -3.58
N SER A 886 4.31 0.44 -4.69
CA SER A 886 4.35 1.90 -4.70
C SER A 886 3.03 2.55 -4.23
N ILE A 887 1.90 1.84 -4.33
CA ILE A 887 0.62 2.27 -3.75
C ILE A 887 0.50 1.80 -2.29
N GLY A 888 0.90 0.56 -2.02
CA GLY A 888 0.71 -0.08 -0.72
C GLY A 888 1.60 0.46 0.41
N GLN A 889 2.87 0.79 0.11
CA GLN A 889 3.83 1.28 1.10
C GLN A 889 3.42 2.67 1.64
N PRO A 890 3.09 3.67 0.80
CA PRO A 890 2.60 4.97 1.29
C PRO A 890 1.27 4.84 2.02
N GLY A 891 0.35 3.99 1.54
CA GLY A 891 -0.93 3.74 2.22
C GLY A 891 -0.75 3.23 3.65
N THR A 892 0.20 2.31 3.85
CA THR A 892 0.53 1.80 5.20
C THR A 892 1.20 2.89 6.05
N GLN A 893 2.12 3.66 5.47
CA GLN A 893 2.80 4.76 6.18
C GLN A 893 1.86 5.88 6.60
N LEU A 894 0.89 6.27 5.75
CA LEU A 894 -0.10 7.28 6.08
C LEU A 894 -0.93 6.89 7.31
N THR A 895 -1.29 5.60 7.42
CA THR A 895 -2.00 5.09 8.61
C THR A 895 -1.14 5.07 9.87
N MET A 896 0.20 4.99 9.74
CA MET A 896 1.11 5.11 10.89
C MET A 896 1.38 6.58 11.25
N ARG A 897 1.50 7.49 10.26
CA ARG A 897 1.76 8.92 10.48
C ARG A 897 0.58 9.67 11.10
N THR A 898 -0.65 9.14 11.00
CA THR A 898 -1.79 9.66 11.78
C THR A 898 -1.56 9.66 13.29
N PHE A 899 -0.57 8.92 13.81
CA PHE A 899 -0.14 8.99 15.21
C PHE A 899 0.31 10.38 15.66
N HIS A 900 1.04 11.11 14.81
CA HIS A 900 1.60 12.42 15.17
C HIS A 900 0.57 13.56 15.10
N VAL A 901 -0.49 13.38 14.32
CA VAL A 901 -1.55 14.37 14.12
C VAL A 901 -2.77 14.06 15.00
N GLY A 902 -3.01 12.80 15.35
CA GLY A 902 -4.23 12.32 16.02
C GLY A 902 -4.51 12.85 17.43
N GLY A 903 -3.64 13.69 17.98
CA GLY A 903 -3.92 14.46 19.20
C GLY A 903 -4.54 15.83 18.92
N THR A 904 -4.13 16.52 17.86
CA THR A 904 -4.55 17.89 17.56
C THR A 904 -5.47 17.93 16.37
N ALA A 905 -6.65 18.53 16.51
CA ALA A 905 -7.48 18.85 15.36
C ALA A 905 -6.84 20.03 14.62
N SER A 906 -6.43 19.82 13.37
CA SER A 906 -6.11 20.89 12.43
C SER A 906 -7.19 20.88 11.36
N THR A 907 -8.28 21.58 11.62
CA THR A 907 -9.23 21.92 10.56
C THR A 907 -8.56 22.99 9.71
N SER A 908 -8.48 22.80 8.40
CA SER A 908 -8.11 23.89 7.49
C SER A 908 -9.07 25.04 7.74
N SER A 909 -8.55 26.22 8.04
CA SER A 909 -9.38 27.43 8.13
C SER A 909 -10.10 27.59 6.80
N GLU A 910 -11.42 27.53 6.81
CA GLU A 910 -12.17 27.88 5.60
C GLU A 910 -11.92 29.36 5.31
N GLU A 911 -11.50 29.66 4.08
CA GLU A 911 -11.24 31.03 3.68
C GLU A 911 -12.56 31.81 3.73
N ASN A 912 -12.61 32.82 4.59
CA ASN A 912 -13.74 33.75 4.66
C ASN A 912 -13.62 34.90 3.65
N LYS A 913 -12.59 34.88 2.79
CA LYS A 913 -12.29 35.94 1.83
C LYS A 913 -11.81 35.35 0.51
N LEU A 914 -12.32 35.89 -0.60
CA LEU A 914 -11.82 35.63 -1.94
C LEU A 914 -10.62 36.56 -2.22
N THR A 915 -9.43 35.99 -2.39
CA THR A 915 -8.21 36.70 -2.80
C THR A 915 -7.52 35.96 -3.94
N TYR A 916 -6.74 36.67 -4.77
CA TYR A 916 -5.91 36.05 -5.80
C TYR A 916 -4.42 36.28 -5.52
N HIS A 917 -3.56 35.31 -5.84
CA HIS A 917 -2.11 35.44 -5.67
C HIS A 917 -1.42 36.31 -6.72
N TYR A 918 -2.15 36.72 -7.75
CA TYR A 918 -1.71 37.59 -8.82
C TYR A 918 -2.61 38.83 -8.91
N PRO A 919 -2.11 39.95 -9.47
CA PRO A 919 -2.93 41.11 -9.74
C PRO A 919 -4.04 40.76 -10.74
N VAL A 920 -5.25 41.28 -10.49
CA VAL A 920 -6.42 41.06 -11.35
C VAL A 920 -7.12 42.37 -11.66
N ILE A 921 -7.78 42.41 -12.82
CA ILE A 921 -8.76 43.45 -13.15
C ILE A 921 -10.14 42.82 -13.05
N ILE A 922 -11.01 43.42 -12.24
CA ILE A 922 -12.39 42.96 -12.13
C ILE A 922 -13.14 43.36 -13.41
N GLY A 923 -13.71 42.37 -14.09
CA GLY A 923 -14.57 42.54 -15.25
C GLY A 923 -15.99 42.90 -14.83
N THR A 924 -16.96 42.16 -15.36
CA THR A 924 -18.37 42.33 -15.02
C THR A 924 -18.72 41.62 -13.70
N ILE A 925 -19.50 42.29 -12.86
CA ILE A 925 -20.05 41.71 -11.63
C ILE A 925 -21.57 41.55 -11.82
N THR A 926 -22.05 40.32 -11.81
CA THR A 926 -23.47 39.97 -12.02
C THR A 926 -24.06 39.29 -10.77
N GLY A 927 -25.35 39.53 -10.50
CA GLY A 927 -26.05 38.98 -9.33
C GLY A 927 -26.84 40.04 -8.55
N SER A 928 -27.95 39.62 -7.94
CA SER A 928 -28.79 40.47 -7.08
C SER A 928 -28.02 40.87 -5.82
N ARG A 929 -28.00 42.17 -5.52
CA ARG A 929 -27.24 42.77 -4.40
C ARG A 929 -28.08 43.80 -3.68
N VAL A 930 -27.93 43.89 -2.37
CA VAL A 930 -28.56 44.90 -1.51
C VAL A 930 -27.49 45.60 -0.69
N VAL A 931 -27.64 46.90 -0.48
CA VAL A 931 -26.78 47.69 0.41
C VAL A 931 -27.26 47.52 1.84
N ARG A 932 -26.41 46.99 2.72
CA ARG A 932 -26.75 46.83 4.13
C ARG A 932 -26.75 48.21 4.83
N ALA A 933 -27.86 48.53 5.50
CA ALA A 933 -28.10 49.87 6.06
C ALA A 933 -27.17 50.26 7.23
N SER A 934 -26.52 49.30 7.89
CA SER A 934 -25.62 49.52 9.02
C SER A 934 -24.26 50.11 8.65
N ASP A 935 -23.74 49.70 7.49
CA ASP A 935 -22.31 49.75 7.12
C ASP A 935 -22.11 50.11 5.64
N SER A 936 -23.20 50.27 4.87
CA SER A 936 -23.19 50.64 3.44
C SER A 936 -22.43 49.66 2.53
N VAL A 937 -22.25 48.41 2.96
CA VAL A 937 -21.58 47.35 2.19
C VAL A 937 -22.58 46.65 1.26
N ASN A 938 -22.15 46.33 0.04
CA ASN A 938 -22.93 45.57 -0.93
C ASN A 938 -22.91 44.08 -0.58
N VAL A 939 -24.09 43.47 -0.38
CA VAL A 939 -24.24 42.06 -0.03
C VAL A 939 -25.01 41.32 -1.11
N PHE A 940 -24.52 40.16 -1.55
CA PHE A 940 -25.21 39.31 -2.52
C PHE A 940 -26.42 38.62 -1.89
N THR A 941 -27.63 38.83 -2.43
CA THR A 941 -28.86 38.17 -1.96
C THR A 941 -29.10 36.81 -2.60
N ARG A 942 -28.43 36.54 -3.72
CA ARG A 942 -28.40 35.25 -4.43
C ARG A 942 -27.00 34.98 -4.98
N LYS A 943 -26.76 33.78 -5.52
CA LYS A 943 -25.51 33.44 -6.20
C LYS A 943 -25.19 34.46 -7.29
N GLY A 944 -24.00 35.05 -7.20
CA GLY A 944 -23.48 36.02 -8.15
C GLY A 944 -22.29 35.46 -8.94
N HIS A 945 -21.89 36.16 -10.00
CA HIS A 945 -20.68 35.86 -10.75
C HIS A 945 -19.80 37.10 -10.86
N ILE A 946 -18.51 36.94 -10.56
CA ILE A 946 -17.48 37.96 -10.76
C ILE A 946 -16.58 37.47 -11.88
N GLU A 947 -16.60 38.18 -13.00
CA GLU A 947 -15.63 38.02 -14.07
C GLU A 947 -14.36 38.78 -13.70
N TYR A 948 -13.18 38.19 -13.93
CA TYR A 948 -11.90 38.83 -13.69
C TYR A 948 -10.89 38.48 -14.78
N PHE A 949 -9.90 39.36 -14.96
CA PHE A 949 -8.81 39.22 -15.91
C PHE A 949 -7.49 39.18 -15.13
N ARG A 950 -6.72 38.10 -15.25
CA ARG A 950 -5.37 38.01 -14.66
C ARG A 950 -4.43 38.99 -15.36
N VAL A 951 -3.74 39.82 -14.59
CA VAL A 951 -2.74 40.76 -15.12
C VAL A 951 -1.39 40.06 -15.19
N ASN A 952 -0.86 39.93 -16.41
CA ASN A 952 0.44 39.32 -16.70
C ASN A 952 1.57 40.34 -16.58
N ALA A 953 1.35 41.58 -17.05
CA ALA A 953 2.32 42.67 -16.91
C ALA A 953 1.63 44.04 -16.81
N VAL A 954 2.29 44.98 -16.12
CA VAL A 954 1.83 46.37 -15.94
C VAL A 954 2.87 47.30 -16.56
N ILE A 955 2.44 48.23 -17.41
CA ILE A 955 3.29 49.24 -18.04
C ILE A 955 2.81 50.62 -17.62
N GLU A 956 3.70 51.42 -17.03
CA GLU A 956 3.39 52.78 -16.56
C GLU A 956 3.65 53.86 -17.63
N GLU A 957 2.81 54.92 -17.63
CA GLU A 957 2.78 56.03 -18.60
C GLU A 957 4.13 56.71 -18.88
N LYS A 958 4.99 56.82 -17.86
CA LYS A 958 6.29 57.51 -17.98
C LYS A 958 7.35 56.73 -18.78
N SER A 959 6.98 55.57 -19.30
CA SER A 959 7.90 54.63 -19.94
C SER A 959 7.90 54.71 -21.47
N PHE A 960 6.99 55.47 -22.10
CA PHE A 960 6.80 55.43 -23.56
C PHE A 960 6.59 56.80 -24.21
N SER A 961 7.10 56.94 -25.43
CA SER A 961 6.98 58.11 -26.31
C SER A 961 5.86 57.95 -27.36
N LYS A 962 5.55 56.70 -27.77
CA LYS A 962 4.47 56.37 -28.71
C LYS A 962 3.92 54.98 -28.42
N LEU A 963 2.60 54.84 -28.35
CA LEU A 963 1.90 53.56 -28.19
C LEU A 963 1.68 52.92 -29.57
N LEU A 964 1.92 51.61 -29.72
CA LEU A 964 1.78 50.88 -30.99
C LEU A 964 0.63 49.85 -30.97
N VAL A 965 -0.10 49.74 -29.87
CA VAL A 965 -1.17 48.75 -29.64
C VAL A 965 -2.48 49.42 -29.21
N GLU A 966 -3.61 48.86 -29.61
CA GLU A 966 -4.96 49.36 -29.27
C GLU A 966 -5.59 48.56 -28.12
N ASP A 967 -6.57 49.15 -27.42
CA ASP A 967 -7.31 48.47 -26.36
C ASP A 967 -8.06 47.24 -26.92
N GLY A 968 -7.86 46.07 -26.29
CA GLY A 968 -8.38 44.78 -26.76
C GLY A 968 -7.51 44.04 -27.78
N MET A 969 -6.39 44.62 -28.24
CA MET A 969 -5.47 43.96 -29.18
C MET A 969 -4.77 42.77 -28.51
N VAL A 970 -4.74 41.61 -29.18
CA VAL A 970 -4.03 40.42 -28.70
C VAL A 970 -2.56 40.51 -29.12
N VAL A 971 -1.65 40.41 -28.15
CA VAL A 971 -0.21 40.60 -28.33
C VAL A 971 0.52 39.30 -28.01
N ALA A 972 1.41 38.88 -28.90
CA ALA A 972 2.32 37.76 -28.67
C ALA A 972 3.68 38.24 -28.15
N LYS A 973 4.41 37.36 -27.46
CA LYS A 973 5.80 37.58 -27.04
C LYS A 973 6.66 37.94 -28.26
N GLY A 974 7.34 39.08 -28.21
CA GLY A 974 8.11 39.63 -29.34
C GLY A 974 7.37 40.65 -30.21
N THR A 975 6.11 40.99 -29.93
CA THR A 975 5.39 42.05 -30.67
C THR A 975 5.71 43.42 -30.08
N PRO A 976 6.02 44.47 -30.88
CA PRO A 976 6.31 45.80 -30.34
C PRO A 976 5.07 46.46 -29.71
N ILE A 977 5.15 46.79 -28.41
CA ILE A 977 4.03 47.37 -27.64
C ILE A 977 4.10 48.90 -27.65
N TYR A 978 5.29 49.47 -27.41
CA TYR A 978 5.50 50.91 -27.31
C TYR A 978 6.94 51.29 -27.66
N GLU A 979 7.16 52.56 -27.99
CA GLU A 979 8.47 53.10 -28.35
C GLU A 979 9.02 53.95 -27.20
N LYS A 980 10.26 53.70 -26.75
CA LYS A 980 10.96 54.48 -25.71
C LYS A 980 12.29 55.00 -26.26
N GLY A 981 12.39 56.32 -26.48
CA GLY A 981 13.63 56.95 -26.95
C GLY A 981 14.13 56.44 -28.31
N GLY A 982 13.22 56.17 -29.26
CA GLY A 982 13.56 55.70 -30.61
C GLY A 982 13.81 54.18 -30.74
N LYS A 983 13.66 53.40 -29.65
CA LYS A 983 13.71 51.93 -29.69
C LYS A 983 12.33 51.34 -29.39
N GLN A 984 11.91 50.36 -30.19
CA GLN A 984 10.68 49.60 -29.99
C GLN A 984 10.90 48.57 -28.87
N VAL A 985 10.03 48.59 -27.86
CA VAL A 985 10.04 47.62 -26.76
C VAL A 985 9.06 46.50 -27.10
N LEU A 986 9.56 45.26 -27.14
CA LEU A 986 8.81 44.07 -27.49
C LEU A 986 8.07 43.51 -26.27
N SER A 987 6.94 42.85 -26.48
CA SER A 987 6.19 42.16 -25.43
C SER A 987 7.00 41.00 -24.86
N GLU A 988 7.13 40.94 -23.53
CA GLU A 988 7.78 39.80 -22.84
C GLU A 988 6.83 38.63 -22.61
N GLU A 989 5.51 38.89 -22.66
CA GLU A 989 4.45 37.93 -22.33
C GLU A 989 3.33 37.93 -23.41
N ASN A 990 2.53 36.86 -23.44
CA ASN A 990 1.33 36.79 -24.28
C ASN A 990 0.11 37.35 -23.50
N GLY A 991 -0.77 38.10 -24.17
CA GLY A 991 -2.00 38.59 -23.55
C GLY A 991 -2.78 39.57 -24.41
N SER A 992 -3.97 39.97 -23.98
CA SER A 992 -4.71 41.09 -24.54
C SER A 992 -4.32 42.39 -23.83
N VAL A 993 -4.26 43.50 -24.59
CA VAL A 993 -4.01 44.82 -24.00
C VAL A 993 -5.32 45.34 -23.41
N LYS A 994 -5.26 45.83 -22.17
CA LYS A 994 -6.35 46.56 -21.51
C LYS A 994 -5.83 47.87 -20.96
N ILE A 995 -6.39 48.98 -21.42
CA ILE A 995 -5.96 50.33 -21.05
C ILE A 995 -6.90 50.88 -19.97
N LEU A 996 -6.36 51.13 -18.76
CA LEU A 996 -7.12 51.64 -17.61
C LEU A 996 -6.41 52.90 -17.08
N GLY A 997 -6.96 54.06 -17.42
CA GLY A 997 -6.38 55.37 -17.06
C GLY A 997 -4.99 55.56 -17.70
N SER A 998 -3.98 55.84 -16.87
CA SER A 998 -2.58 56.06 -17.26
C SER A 998 -1.71 54.79 -17.30
N LYS A 999 -2.30 53.61 -17.04
CA LYS A 999 -1.59 52.32 -17.01
C LYS A 999 -2.10 51.39 -18.10
N ILE A 1000 -1.18 50.67 -18.74
CA ILE A 1000 -1.47 49.65 -19.74
C ILE A 1000 -1.26 48.29 -19.08
N PHE A 1001 -2.25 47.42 -19.18
CA PHE A 1001 -2.22 46.08 -18.62
C PHE A 1001 -2.20 45.05 -19.75
N LEU A 1002 -1.27 44.11 -19.68
CA LEU A 1002 -1.39 42.87 -20.44
C LEU A 1002 -2.18 41.88 -19.58
N VAL A 1003 -3.34 41.47 -20.06
CA VAL A 1003 -4.27 40.60 -19.34
C VAL A 1003 -4.48 39.27 -20.07
N GLY A 1004 -4.69 38.20 -19.30
CA GLY A 1004 -5.09 36.90 -19.82
C GLY A 1004 -6.57 36.84 -20.24
N HIS A 1005 -7.06 35.64 -20.54
CA HIS A 1005 -8.47 35.40 -20.85
C HIS A 1005 -9.37 35.73 -19.65
N ALA A 1006 -10.62 36.12 -19.93
CA ALA A 1006 -11.63 36.39 -18.92
C ALA A 1006 -12.04 35.07 -18.22
N THR A 1007 -11.99 35.07 -16.90
CA THR A 1007 -12.40 33.93 -16.08
C THR A 1007 -13.54 34.36 -15.17
N SER A 1008 -14.56 33.52 -15.00
CA SER A 1008 -15.72 33.81 -14.16
C SER A 1008 -15.69 32.99 -12.87
N GLN A 1009 -15.74 33.67 -11.73
CA GLN A 1009 -15.83 33.06 -10.39
C GLN A 1009 -17.25 33.15 -9.85
N VAL A 1010 -17.76 32.06 -9.26
CA VAL A 1010 -19.08 32.04 -8.60
C VAL A 1010 -18.94 32.55 -7.16
N VAL A 1011 -19.84 33.43 -6.74
CA VAL A 1011 -19.92 34.01 -5.40
C VAL A 1011 -21.16 33.49 -4.67
N LYS A 1012 -21.01 33.07 -3.42
CA LYS A 1012 -22.08 32.51 -2.58
C LYS A 1012 -23.05 33.61 -2.11
N THR A 1013 -24.28 33.20 -1.77
CA THR A 1013 -25.28 34.09 -1.16
C THR A 1013 -24.80 34.58 0.22
N GLY A 1014 -25.07 35.83 0.57
CA GLY A 1014 -24.63 36.44 1.83
C GLY A 1014 -23.23 37.03 1.80
N SER A 1015 -22.50 36.90 0.68
CA SER A 1015 -21.16 37.44 0.55
C SER A 1015 -21.16 38.97 0.43
N GLU A 1016 -20.22 39.62 1.10
CA GLU A 1016 -19.94 41.05 1.08
C GLU A 1016 -18.93 41.40 -0.02
N LEU A 1017 -19.31 42.29 -0.93
CA LEU A 1017 -18.47 42.76 -2.03
C LEU A 1017 -17.63 43.97 -1.58
N LEU A 1018 -16.31 43.88 -1.72
CA LEU A 1018 -15.35 44.90 -1.28
C LEU A 1018 -14.75 45.72 -2.44
N VAL A 1019 -15.00 45.33 -3.69
CA VAL A 1019 -14.41 45.94 -4.90
C VAL A 1019 -15.46 46.30 -5.95
N GLU A 1020 -15.11 47.20 -6.85
CA GLU A 1020 -15.98 47.69 -7.92
C GLU A 1020 -15.63 47.09 -9.30
N SER A 1021 -16.60 47.14 -10.23
CA SER A 1021 -16.40 46.69 -11.62
C SER A 1021 -15.36 47.58 -12.33
N GLY A 1022 -14.40 46.97 -13.02
CA GLY A 1022 -13.33 47.68 -13.71
C GLY A 1022 -12.13 48.06 -12.82
N GLN A 1023 -12.16 47.73 -11.53
CA GLN A 1023 -11.08 48.03 -10.60
C GLN A 1023 -9.87 47.11 -10.80
N PHE A 1024 -8.67 47.69 -10.78
CA PHE A 1024 -7.42 46.95 -10.64
C PHE A 1024 -7.19 46.59 -9.16
N VAL A 1025 -6.95 45.31 -8.90
CA VAL A 1025 -6.76 44.75 -7.56
C VAL A 1025 -5.38 44.11 -7.50
N GLU A 1026 -4.55 44.55 -6.55
CA GLU A 1026 -3.24 43.97 -6.30
C GLU A 1026 -3.35 42.57 -5.67
N ALA A 1027 -2.32 41.75 -5.87
CA ALA A 1027 -2.25 40.40 -5.33
C ALA A 1027 -2.52 40.38 -3.81
N LYS A 1028 -3.27 39.36 -3.35
CA LYS A 1028 -3.69 39.11 -1.95
C LYS A 1028 -4.65 40.14 -1.35
N THR A 1029 -5.20 41.06 -2.14
CA THR A 1029 -6.26 41.98 -1.68
C THR A 1029 -7.62 41.28 -1.70
N PRO A 1030 -8.45 41.40 -0.65
CA PRO A 1030 -9.76 40.75 -0.60
C PRO A 1030 -10.78 41.42 -1.51
N ILE A 1031 -11.41 40.61 -2.36
CA ILE A 1031 -12.43 41.03 -3.35
C ILE A 1031 -13.83 40.84 -2.78
N VAL A 1032 -14.04 39.70 -2.12
CA VAL A 1032 -15.30 39.32 -1.48
C VAL A 1032 -15.00 38.77 -0.09
N SER A 1033 -15.83 39.08 0.90
CA SER A 1033 -15.80 38.48 2.25
C SER A 1033 -17.11 37.70 2.46
N PHE A 1034 -17.08 36.53 3.07
CA PHE A 1034 -18.29 35.73 3.31
C PHE A 1034 -18.16 34.89 4.59
N ASP A 1035 -19.29 34.53 5.19
CA ASP A 1035 -19.32 33.56 6.30
C ASP A 1035 -19.26 32.14 5.70
N PRO A 1036 -18.22 31.34 5.99
CA PRO A 1036 -18.08 29.99 5.45
C PRO A 1036 -19.17 29.02 5.95
N PHE A 1037 -19.71 29.25 7.14
CA PHE A 1037 -20.63 28.32 7.82
C PHE A 1037 -22.10 28.72 7.73
N SER A 1038 -22.39 29.89 7.17
CA SER A 1038 -23.76 30.41 7.06
C SER A 1038 -24.01 30.98 5.66
N GLU A 1039 -25.04 30.47 4.99
CA GLU A 1039 -25.63 31.12 3.81
C GLU A 1039 -26.92 31.82 4.27
N PRO A 1040 -26.85 33.08 4.74
CA PRO A 1040 -28.03 33.76 5.26
C PRO A 1040 -29.05 33.98 4.15
N VAL A 1041 -30.33 33.72 4.45
CA VAL A 1041 -31.43 34.10 3.59
C VAL A 1041 -31.69 35.60 3.80
N LEU A 1042 -31.33 36.40 2.81
CA LEU A 1042 -31.45 37.86 2.88
C LEU A 1042 -32.71 38.33 2.16
N ALA A 1043 -33.41 39.29 2.76
CA ALA A 1043 -34.52 39.98 2.11
C ALA A 1043 -33.99 40.99 1.08
N GLU A 1044 -34.55 40.97 -0.12
CA GLU A 1044 -34.22 41.95 -1.17
C GLU A 1044 -34.90 43.31 -0.95
N GLU A 1045 -35.99 43.31 -0.18
CA GLU A 1045 -36.79 44.50 0.13
C GLU A 1045 -37.07 44.61 1.64
N SER A 1046 -37.25 45.84 2.11
CA SER A 1046 -37.65 46.12 3.49
C SER A 1046 -39.16 45.91 3.67
N GLY A 1047 -39.57 45.15 4.69
CA GLY A 1047 -41.00 44.91 4.95
C GLY A 1047 -41.25 43.98 6.14
N TYR A 1048 -42.50 43.52 6.27
CA TYR A 1048 -42.89 42.53 7.27
C TYR A 1048 -42.67 41.10 6.73
N ALA A 1049 -41.95 40.27 7.49
CA ALA A 1049 -41.72 38.88 7.13
C ALA A 1049 -42.99 38.03 7.37
N LYS A 1050 -43.38 37.22 6.39
CA LYS A 1050 -44.47 36.26 6.50
C LYS A 1050 -44.04 34.91 5.94
N PHE A 1051 -44.30 33.84 6.67
CA PHE A 1051 -44.11 32.48 6.14
C PHE A 1051 -45.16 32.17 5.07
N VAL A 1052 -44.71 31.68 3.93
CA VAL A 1052 -45.53 31.22 2.81
C VAL A 1052 -45.17 29.76 2.57
N ASP A 1053 -46.18 28.89 2.46
CA ASP A 1053 -46.04 27.43 2.28
C ASP A 1053 -45.30 26.65 3.40
N ILE A 1054 -45.02 27.31 4.53
CA ILE A 1054 -44.47 26.68 5.74
C ILE A 1054 -45.60 26.44 6.75
N LYS A 1055 -45.83 25.18 7.12
CA LYS A 1055 -46.89 24.75 8.06
C LYS A 1055 -46.28 24.01 9.24
N LEU A 1056 -46.65 24.46 10.45
CA LEU A 1056 -46.25 23.84 11.71
C LEU A 1056 -46.68 22.37 11.75
N GLY A 1057 -45.76 21.47 12.11
CA GLY A 1057 -45.95 20.02 12.19
C GLY A 1057 -45.93 19.27 10.87
N THR A 1058 -45.86 19.95 9.71
CA THR A 1058 -45.76 19.31 8.38
C THR A 1058 -44.49 19.70 7.63
N THR A 1059 -44.19 20.99 7.46
CA THR A 1059 -42.93 21.45 6.83
C THR A 1059 -42.03 22.20 7.81
N LEU A 1060 -42.52 22.45 9.03
CA LEU A 1060 -41.78 23.10 10.12
C LEU A 1060 -41.97 22.35 11.42
N ILE A 1061 -40.88 21.98 12.07
CA ILE A 1061 -40.87 21.43 13.41
C ILE A 1061 -40.39 22.53 14.37
N GLU A 1062 -41.09 22.69 15.47
CA GLU A 1062 -40.66 23.53 16.58
C GLU A 1062 -39.96 22.64 17.61
N GLU A 1063 -38.68 22.86 17.82
CA GLU A 1063 -37.90 22.23 18.87
C GLU A 1063 -37.62 23.28 19.95
N VAL A 1064 -37.95 22.96 21.19
CA VAL A 1064 -37.59 23.84 22.31
C VAL A 1064 -36.14 23.53 22.65
N ASN A 1065 -35.27 24.52 22.51
CA ASN A 1065 -33.89 24.39 22.94
C ASN A 1065 -33.87 24.43 24.48
N GLU A 1066 -33.56 23.29 25.10
CA GLU A 1066 -33.58 23.11 26.56
C GLU A 1066 -32.62 24.06 27.31
N GLU A 1067 -31.59 24.60 26.66
CA GLU A 1067 -30.60 25.48 27.28
C GLU A 1067 -30.98 26.97 27.24
N THR A 1068 -31.64 27.42 26.17
CA THR A 1068 -32.00 28.85 25.99
C THR A 1068 -33.47 29.14 26.27
N GLY A 1069 -34.32 28.11 26.28
CA GLY A 1069 -35.78 28.26 26.38
C GLY A 1069 -36.42 28.85 25.12
N ASN A 1070 -35.63 29.09 24.06
CA ASN A 1070 -36.12 29.59 22.78
C ASN A 1070 -36.70 28.44 21.94
N ILE A 1071 -37.73 28.77 21.17
CA ILE A 1071 -38.34 27.83 20.21
C ILE A 1071 -37.58 27.96 18.89
N GLU A 1072 -36.77 26.96 18.57
CA GLU A 1072 -36.11 26.85 17.27
C GLU A 1072 -37.09 26.27 16.25
N LYS A 1073 -37.23 26.95 15.11
CA LYS A 1073 -38.16 26.60 14.04
C LYS A 1073 -37.37 25.97 12.90
N LYS A 1074 -37.31 24.64 12.85
CA LYS A 1074 -36.56 23.87 11.86
C LYS A 1074 -37.43 23.47 10.68
N ILE A 1075 -37.05 23.87 9.46
CA ILE A 1075 -37.73 23.43 8.24
C ILE A 1075 -37.35 21.98 7.98
N THR A 1076 -38.34 21.12 7.74
CA THR A 1076 -38.13 19.70 7.42
C THR A 1076 -38.50 19.45 5.96
N GLU A 1077 -37.59 18.81 5.23
CA GLU A 1077 -37.92 18.22 3.93
C GLU A 1077 -38.70 16.93 4.21
N HIS A 1078 -39.94 16.89 3.72
CA HIS A 1078 -40.74 15.66 3.69
C HIS A 1078 -40.74 15.05 2.30
#